data_AF-A0A521JUT7-F1
#
_entry.id   AF-A0A521JUT7-F1
#
_cell.length_a   1.000
_cell.length_b   1.000
_cell.length_c   1.000
_cell.angle_alpha   90.00
_cell.angle_beta   90.00
_cell.angle_gamma   90.00
#
_symmetry.space_group_name_H-M   'P 1'
#
loop_
_entity.id
_entity.type
_entity.pdbx_description
1 polymer ?
#
loop_
_entity_poly.entity_id
_entity_poly.type
_entity_poly.pdbx_seq_one_letter_code
_entity_poly.pdbx_strand_id
1 'polypeptide(L)'
;MARRTTARRGSGLRAEGPRRRARARETSACASGEPVVLRRSTEELPTLPREATFYHVSRPRRSGAASMTASIVFLASLVSFTPASALVDPGLAAPGLIAPSLAAPRLVEPSLVTSGLVAPSLVRPGLVAPSLAAPNRSALADPTPIQSSLRAVTVYPGSALVTRGAALPAGDGRYVLADLPLALDPDSVRVRMTGGELAALETRERDVAASNAGRVAELAAKLKQLEWQRVELDDRAQVLASLGTYVANLIKSATENGPKAGQAGAFSASVEWGQQYDWLSTKLAENSNARRALARETEALDRELAAVRNELGQYDAQSAQRRRELVLDVLGTSGQPIALELDYLVPNAGWTPQYDLRADANLGSVDLTYRAQIWQQTGEDWRECEVELSTAQPQRGAQGPEPVTAWLSIARPSAELAAPAARDGLQLQSLGYLVADKEAQATGAYNTPTLGGAARQVFASVDAQGLSLRYKLARKETIESRTEPTQVLVGRAKLSISAERHCAPALDTSVWLRGRAKNDSDWVLLPGQASVYFGADYVGPASIATVQRGEEFTLHLGSDPNWKIERTKLVDTRSQGGIFSSRQSDRERWKLTAQNLGSPGAASDGSVVLLVREALPKSADARIKVELDEAKPKPSEAERWKKDRDDKGILTWELKVARGQTATLEWGSTASWPEGLEITRH
;
A
#
# COMPACT_ATOMS: atom_id res chain seq x y z
N MET A 1 -50.11 18.14 -34.91
CA MET A 1 -51.18 19.04 -35.42
C MET A 1 -50.99 20.45 -34.83
N ALA A 2 -51.89 21.39 -35.13
CA ALA A 2 -52.07 22.76 -34.59
C ALA A 2 -51.29 23.11 -33.28
N ARG A 3 -50.53 24.23 -33.22
CA ARG A 3 -50.99 25.65 -33.09
C ARG A 3 -51.81 25.93 -31.81
N ARG A 4 -51.75 27.08 -31.13
CA ARG A 4 -50.80 28.24 -31.04
C ARG A 4 -51.42 29.23 -30.02
N THR A 5 -50.62 30.11 -29.40
CA THR A 5 -51.08 31.35 -28.67
C THR A 5 -51.93 31.10 -27.40
N THR A 6 -52.14 32.03 -26.45
CA THR A 6 -51.93 33.51 -26.44
C THR A 6 -51.52 34.07 -25.06
N ALA A 7 -50.83 35.22 -25.11
CA ALA A 7 -50.69 36.40 -24.19
C ALA A 7 -51.59 36.56 -22.91
N ARG A 8 -51.41 37.55 -22.01
CA ARG A 8 -50.75 38.89 -22.13
C ARG A 8 -50.34 39.54 -20.78
N ARG A 9 -49.48 40.57 -20.89
CA ARG A 9 -48.92 41.52 -19.89
C ARG A 9 -49.86 42.13 -18.82
N GLY A 10 -49.25 42.54 -17.69
CA GLY A 10 -49.60 43.71 -16.83
C GLY A 10 -48.65 43.78 -15.61
N SER A 11 -47.71 44.74 -15.48
CA SER A 11 -47.82 46.10 -14.89
C SER A 11 -48.22 46.16 -13.40
N GLY A 12 -47.53 46.88 -12.49
CA GLY A 12 -46.24 47.60 -12.57
C GLY A 12 -46.14 48.83 -11.63
N LEU A 13 -44.94 49.10 -11.10
CA LEU A 13 -44.43 50.36 -10.46
C LEU A 13 -44.83 50.75 -9.00
N ARG A 14 -43.79 50.75 -8.14
CA ARG A 14 -43.35 51.77 -7.13
C ARG A 14 -44.33 52.45 -6.15
N ALA A 15 -43.96 52.40 -4.85
CA ALA A 15 -43.79 53.60 -4.00
C ALA A 15 -42.84 53.34 -2.80
N GLU A 16 -42.05 54.37 -2.44
CA GLU A 16 -41.47 54.83 -1.15
C GLU A 16 -41.11 53.89 0.05
N GLY A 17 -40.16 54.40 0.87
CA GLY A 17 -39.89 53.99 2.27
C GLY A 17 -39.81 55.27 3.14
N PRO A 18 -38.95 55.41 4.19
CA PRO A 18 -38.26 54.42 5.03
C PRO A 18 -38.53 54.68 6.55
N ARG A 19 -38.00 53.86 7.49
CA ARG A 19 -37.56 54.35 8.84
C ARG A 19 -36.77 53.34 9.70
N ARG A 20 -35.99 53.90 10.63
CA ARG A 20 -35.14 53.23 11.64
C ARG A 20 -35.95 52.56 12.76
N ARG A 21 -35.34 51.58 13.44
CA ARG A 21 -35.16 51.65 14.92
C ARG A 21 -33.99 50.79 15.38
N ALA A 22 -33.36 51.21 16.48
CA ALA A 22 -32.33 50.48 17.22
C ALA A 22 -32.69 50.50 18.71
N ARG A 23 -32.13 49.56 19.49
CA ARG A 23 -32.03 49.62 20.95
C ARG A 23 -30.74 48.92 21.41
N ALA A 24 -30.29 49.27 22.61
CA ALA A 24 -29.03 48.85 23.22
C ALA A 24 -29.19 48.89 24.77
N ARG A 25 -28.07 48.72 25.50
CA ARG A 25 -27.90 48.76 26.98
C ARG A 25 -28.22 47.42 27.70
N GLU A 26 -27.56 47.06 28.83
CA GLU A 26 -26.58 47.80 29.65
C GLU A 26 -25.54 46.92 30.41
N THR A 27 -24.36 47.52 30.65
CA THR A 27 -23.28 47.31 31.65
C THR A 27 -23.28 46.21 32.73
N SER A 28 -22.08 45.65 33.00
CA SER A 28 -21.41 45.67 34.33
C SER A 28 -19.89 45.40 34.20
N ALA A 29 -19.05 45.63 35.23
CA ALA A 29 -17.58 45.54 35.14
C ALA A 29 -16.82 45.31 36.49
N CYS A 30 -15.62 44.69 36.40
CA CYS A 30 -14.46 44.69 37.33
C CYS A 30 -13.23 44.17 36.52
N ALA A 31 -12.01 44.76 36.54
CA ALA A 31 -10.97 44.76 37.60
C ALA A 31 -10.39 43.33 37.89
N SER A 32 -9.08 43.07 37.99
CA SER A 32 -7.83 43.88 37.82
C SER A 32 -6.58 42.96 37.83
N GLY A 33 -5.42 43.37 37.27
CA GLY A 33 -4.13 42.65 37.43
C GLY A 33 -2.96 43.23 36.61
N GLU A 34 -1.73 43.15 37.14
CA GLU A 34 -0.51 43.82 36.60
C GLU A 34 0.43 42.90 35.80
N PRO A 35 1.27 43.45 34.89
CA PRO A 35 2.40 42.73 34.28
C PRO A 35 3.69 42.87 35.12
N VAL A 36 4.32 41.74 35.47
CA VAL A 36 5.58 41.74 36.26
C VAL A 36 6.80 42.01 35.37
N VAL A 37 7.62 42.99 35.77
CA VAL A 37 8.93 43.27 35.17
C VAL A 37 10.00 42.39 35.82
N LEU A 38 10.81 41.69 35.00
CA LEU A 38 12.04 41.02 35.44
C LEU A 38 13.29 41.72 34.89
N ARG A 39 14.34 41.73 35.70
CA ARG A 39 15.50 42.63 35.56
C ARG A 39 16.59 42.03 34.67
N ARG A 40 17.40 42.92 34.06
CA ARG A 40 18.78 42.58 33.69
C ARG A 40 19.65 42.53 34.94
N SER A 41 20.62 41.63 34.97
CA SER A 41 21.73 41.59 35.93
C SER A 41 23.00 41.14 35.20
N THR A 42 24.07 41.92 35.33
CA THR A 42 25.39 41.70 34.73
C THR A 42 26.43 41.54 35.82
N GLU A 43 27.17 40.43 35.84
CA GLU A 43 28.38 40.10 36.62
C GLU A 43 28.65 38.59 36.39
N GLU A 44 29.87 38.03 36.44
CA GLU A 44 31.22 38.58 36.18
C GLU A 44 32.16 37.41 35.79
N LEU A 45 33.42 37.65 35.42
CA LEU A 45 34.41 36.58 35.12
C LEU A 45 35.12 36.06 36.38
N PRO A 46 35.65 34.82 36.33
CA PRO A 46 37.01 34.60 36.79
C PRO A 46 37.93 33.91 35.75
N THR A 47 39.23 33.85 36.05
CA THR A 47 40.32 33.62 35.08
C THR A 47 41.06 32.28 35.17
N LEU A 48 41.90 32.03 34.15
CA LEU A 48 42.86 30.92 33.91
C LEU A 48 43.71 30.47 35.12
N PRO A 49 44.30 29.25 35.04
CA PRO A 49 45.75 29.17 34.73
C PRO A 49 46.13 28.23 33.56
N ARG A 50 47.45 28.04 33.29
CA ARG A 50 48.08 27.29 32.17
C ARG A 50 49.24 26.39 32.66
N GLU A 51 49.48 25.27 31.95
CA GLU A 51 50.77 24.54 31.65
C GLU A 51 50.46 23.47 30.53
N ALA A 52 51.31 22.81 29.71
CA ALA A 52 52.76 22.45 29.63
C ALA A 52 53.08 20.97 30.05
N THR A 53 54.08 20.20 29.57
CA THR A 53 55.28 20.48 28.72
C THR A 53 55.75 19.25 27.86
N PHE A 54 55.59 19.27 26.51
CA PHE A 54 56.35 18.46 25.49
C PHE A 54 56.32 16.88 25.62
N TYR A 55 56.99 15.97 24.85
CA TYR A 55 58.04 15.97 23.77
C TYR A 55 58.03 14.67 22.89
N HIS A 56 58.48 14.72 21.61
CA HIS A 56 59.22 13.72 20.76
C HIS A 56 58.68 12.25 20.49
N VAL A 57 58.63 11.64 19.26
CA VAL A 57 59.61 11.26 18.14
C VAL A 57 60.12 9.78 18.24
N SER A 58 60.32 8.92 17.20
CA SER A 58 59.98 8.88 15.75
C SER A 58 60.34 7.53 15.02
N ARG A 59 59.88 7.32 13.76
CA ARG A 59 60.49 6.49 12.64
C ARG A 59 60.51 4.93 12.78
N PRO A 60 60.89 4.12 11.74
CA PRO A 60 60.60 4.18 10.28
C PRO A 60 60.32 2.83 9.52
N ARG A 61 59.69 2.94 8.33
CA ARG A 61 59.70 2.15 7.04
C ARG A 61 60.41 0.77 6.84
N ARG A 62 59.85 0.02 5.84
CA ARG A 62 60.31 -1.13 5.00
C ARG A 62 59.78 -2.51 5.46
N SER A 63 59.50 -3.51 4.60
CA SER A 63 59.55 -3.67 3.12
C SER A 63 58.52 -4.72 2.64
N GLY A 64 58.10 -4.74 1.37
CA GLY A 64 58.53 -5.80 0.43
C GLY A 64 57.32 -6.58 -0.11
N ALA A 65 57.43 -7.28 -1.26
CA ALA A 65 56.30 -8.00 -1.89
C ALA A 65 56.78 -9.20 -2.74
N ALA A 66 55.95 -10.26 -2.86
CA ALA A 66 56.08 -11.34 -3.86
C ALA A 66 54.84 -12.30 -3.89
N SER A 67 54.77 -13.14 -4.94
CA SER A 67 53.82 -14.23 -5.25
C SER A 67 52.38 -13.82 -5.64
N MET A 68 51.73 -14.22 -6.76
CA MET A 68 51.76 -15.34 -7.73
C MET A 68 50.85 -16.57 -7.42
N THR A 69 49.71 -16.60 -8.15
CA THR A 69 49.08 -17.73 -8.91
C THR A 69 48.64 -19.08 -8.29
N ALA A 70 47.54 -19.59 -8.88
CA ALA A 70 47.15 -21.00 -9.13
C ALA A 70 46.16 -21.73 -8.17
N SER A 71 44.87 -21.64 -8.53
CA SER A 71 43.96 -22.74 -8.98
C SER A 71 43.89 -24.14 -8.31
N ILE A 72 42.69 -24.74 -8.46
CA ILE A 72 42.36 -26.16 -8.75
C ILE A 72 41.75 -27.09 -7.64
N VAL A 73 40.48 -27.47 -7.90
CA VAL A 73 39.80 -28.79 -7.72
C VAL A 73 39.09 -29.23 -6.41
N PHE A 74 37.94 -29.87 -6.64
CA PHE A 74 37.03 -30.67 -5.80
C PHE A 74 37.68 -31.77 -4.94
N LEU A 75 37.03 -32.12 -3.82
CA LEU A 75 36.39 -33.44 -3.63
C LEU A 75 35.49 -33.49 -2.39
N ALA A 76 34.72 -34.58 -2.23
CA ALA A 76 33.74 -34.78 -1.16
C ALA A 76 33.86 -36.17 -0.52
N SER A 77 33.40 -36.34 0.73
CA SER A 77 32.99 -37.63 1.33
C SER A 77 32.26 -37.44 2.68
N LEU A 78 31.57 -38.49 3.12
CA LEU A 78 30.79 -38.57 4.36
C LEU A 78 31.67 -39.01 5.55
N VAL A 79 31.15 -38.93 6.80
CA VAL A 79 30.94 -40.12 7.67
C VAL A 79 30.18 -39.79 8.97
N SER A 80 29.45 -40.81 9.41
CA SER A 80 28.45 -40.99 10.47
C SER A 80 28.83 -40.83 11.96
N PHE A 81 27.77 -40.73 12.79
CA PHE A 81 27.55 -41.38 14.11
C PHE A 81 28.15 -40.83 15.44
N THR A 82 27.29 -40.10 16.17
CA THR A 82 26.85 -40.31 17.59
C THR A 82 27.84 -40.34 18.81
N PRO A 83 27.36 -40.02 20.03
CA PRO A 83 28.21 -39.54 21.13
C PRO A 83 28.52 -40.57 22.24
N ALA A 84 29.39 -40.17 23.19
CA ALA A 84 29.70 -40.89 24.43
C ALA A 84 29.37 -40.06 25.68
N SER A 85 29.11 -40.74 26.80
CA SER A 85 28.83 -40.18 28.14
C SER A 85 29.97 -40.54 29.11
N ALA A 86 30.30 -39.68 30.11
CA ALA A 86 30.73 -40.07 31.49
C ALA A 86 31.30 -38.92 32.36
N LEU A 87 30.65 -38.68 33.51
CA LEU A 87 31.21 -38.64 34.89
C LEU A 87 32.47 -37.81 35.29
N VAL A 88 32.22 -36.86 36.22
CA VAL A 88 32.86 -36.68 37.57
C VAL A 88 34.06 -35.72 37.81
N ASP A 89 33.82 -34.86 38.82
CA ASP A 89 34.63 -34.11 39.82
C ASP A 89 36.00 -34.67 40.31
N PRO A 90 36.80 -34.00 41.20
CA PRO A 90 36.53 -32.80 42.03
C PRO A 90 37.64 -31.70 42.09
N GLY A 91 37.41 -30.62 42.86
CA GLY A 91 38.47 -29.70 43.35
C GLY A 91 38.03 -28.74 44.47
N LEU A 92 38.77 -28.67 45.60
CA LEU A 92 38.43 -27.85 46.78
C LEU A 92 39.07 -26.44 46.79
N ALA A 93 38.37 -25.43 47.33
CA ALA A 93 38.88 -24.50 48.37
C ALA A 93 37.81 -23.50 48.87
N ALA A 94 37.96 -23.04 50.13
CA ALA A 94 37.20 -21.99 50.83
C ALA A 94 38.15 -21.32 51.87
N PRO A 95 37.78 -20.31 52.71
CA PRO A 95 36.48 -19.65 52.92
C PRO A 95 36.53 -18.09 53.03
N GLY A 96 35.42 -17.46 53.43
CA GLY A 96 35.36 -16.07 53.90
C GLY A 96 34.13 -15.81 54.79
N LEU A 97 34.27 -15.03 55.88
CA LEU A 97 33.26 -14.83 56.93
C LEU A 97 33.01 -13.35 57.25
N ILE A 98 31.74 -12.91 57.26
CA ILE A 98 31.22 -11.78 58.04
C ILE A 98 29.80 -12.16 58.54
N ALA A 99 29.40 -11.72 59.73
CA ALA A 99 28.13 -12.09 60.39
C ALA A 99 27.25 -10.86 60.75
N PRO A 100 25.92 -11.02 60.88
CA PRO A 100 25.01 -10.01 61.44
C PRO A 100 24.90 -10.09 62.98
N SER A 101 24.36 -9.03 63.59
CA SER A 101 24.33 -8.82 65.05
C SER A 101 23.01 -9.22 65.75
N LEU A 102 23.11 -9.46 67.07
CA LEU A 102 21.99 -9.78 67.96
C LEU A 102 21.57 -8.58 68.82
N ALA A 103 20.28 -8.54 69.18
CA ALA A 103 19.73 -7.76 70.29
C ALA A 103 18.65 -8.58 71.01
N ALA A 104 18.53 -8.46 72.34
CA ALA A 104 17.68 -9.31 73.16
C ALA A 104 17.03 -8.59 74.36
N PRO A 105 15.80 -8.96 74.78
CA PRO A 105 15.21 -8.60 76.07
C PRO A 105 15.43 -9.69 77.15
N ARG A 106 15.03 -9.40 78.40
CA ARG A 106 15.39 -10.17 79.62
C ARG A 106 14.21 -10.99 80.20
N LEU A 107 14.52 -11.99 81.03
CA LEU A 107 13.56 -12.74 81.85
C LEU A 107 13.05 -11.94 83.07
N VAL A 108 11.83 -12.26 83.51
CA VAL A 108 11.38 -12.18 84.91
C VAL A 108 10.44 -13.37 85.21
N GLU A 109 10.69 -14.07 86.31
CA GLU A 109 9.82 -15.04 87.01
C GLU A 109 9.47 -14.45 88.41
N PRO A 110 8.47 -14.90 89.21
CA PRO A 110 7.96 -16.29 89.38
C PRO A 110 6.38 -16.34 89.37
N SER A 111 5.60 -17.31 89.91
CA SER A 111 5.81 -18.31 90.97
C SER A 111 4.79 -19.47 91.05
N LEU A 112 5.26 -20.58 91.64
CA LEU A 112 4.58 -21.71 92.33
C LEU A 112 3.07 -21.60 92.70
N VAL A 113 2.31 -22.67 92.46
CA VAL A 113 1.46 -23.42 93.44
C VAL A 113 1.39 -24.91 93.01
N THR A 114 1.14 -25.83 93.96
CA THR A 114 1.31 -27.29 93.83
C THR A 114 0.01 -28.13 93.84
N SER A 115 0.09 -29.32 93.23
CA SER A 115 -0.62 -30.58 93.59
C SER A 115 -2.13 -30.75 93.35
N GLY A 116 -2.50 -31.86 92.71
CA GLY A 116 -3.87 -32.42 92.68
C GLY A 116 -4.03 -33.59 91.70
N LEU A 117 -4.16 -34.83 92.19
CA LEU A 117 -4.44 -36.01 91.34
C LEU A 117 -5.95 -36.16 91.12
N VAL A 118 -6.38 -36.50 89.89
CA VAL A 118 -7.35 -37.57 89.55
C VAL A 118 -7.11 -37.98 88.08
N ALA A 119 -7.32 -39.25 87.76
CA ALA A 119 -7.41 -39.81 86.40
C ALA A 119 -8.60 -40.79 86.33
N PRO A 120 -9.03 -41.32 85.17
CA PRO A 120 -8.55 -41.08 83.80
C PRO A 120 -9.68 -40.73 82.80
N SER A 121 -9.34 -40.44 81.54
CA SER A 121 -10.12 -40.90 80.37
C SER A 121 -9.31 -40.77 79.07
N LEU A 122 -9.43 -41.78 78.20
CA LEU A 122 -8.74 -41.80 76.90
C LEU A 122 -9.60 -41.12 75.83
N VAL A 123 -9.27 -39.87 75.51
CA VAL A 123 -9.67 -39.22 74.26
C VAL A 123 -8.40 -38.81 73.54
N ARG A 124 -8.13 -39.41 72.36
CA ARG A 124 -7.09 -38.92 71.46
C ARG A 124 -7.61 -37.63 70.80
N PRO A 125 -6.98 -36.45 71.00
CA PRO A 125 -7.27 -35.30 70.16
C PRO A 125 -6.75 -35.62 68.75
N GLY A 126 -7.63 -35.68 67.76
CA GLY A 126 -7.20 -35.70 66.36
C GLY A 126 -6.53 -34.36 66.04
N LEU A 127 -5.38 -34.38 65.37
CA LEU A 127 -4.84 -33.16 64.78
C LEU A 127 -5.78 -32.70 63.67
N VAL A 128 -6.61 -31.70 63.97
CA VAL A 128 -7.22 -30.86 62.94
C VAL A 128 -6.10 -29.99 62.40
N ALA A 129 -5.40 -30.50 61.38
CA ALA A 129 -4.52 -29.67 60.57
C ALA A 129 -5.36 -28.52 59.99
N PRO A 130 -4.90 -27.25 60.08
CA PRO A 130 -5.64 -26.15 59.49
C PRO A 130 -5.76 -26.39 57.99
N SER A 131 -6.99 -26.48 57.49
CA SER A 131 -7.24 -26.62 56.07
C SER A 131 -6.73 -25.37 55.36
N LEU A 132 -5.56 -25.49 54.72
CA LEU A 132 -5.17 -24.61 53.64
C LEU A 132 -6.18 -24.82 52.52
N ALA A 133 -7.23 -24.01 52.54
CA ALA A 133 -8.15 -23.81 51.43
C ALA A 133 -7.38 -23.15 50.28
N ALA A 134 -6.52 -23.93 49.62
CA ALA A 134 -5.98 -23.57 48.33
C ALA A 134 -7.18 -23.27 47.41
N PRO A 135 -7.17 -22.14 46.68
CA PRO A 135 -8.17 -21.95 45.64
C PRO A 135 -8.06 -23.13 44.68
N ASN A 136 -9.19 -23.75 44.34
CA ASN A 136 -9.22 -24.87 43.41
C ASN A 136 -8.76 -24.38 42.03
N ARG A 137 -7.45 -24.46 41.79
CA ARG A 137 -6.89 -24.56 40.44
C ARG A 137 -7.34 -25.93 39.93
N SER A 138 -8.56 -25.97 39.41
CA SER A 138 -9.10 -27.12 38.69
C SER A 138 -8.03 -27.64 37.73
N ALA A 139 -7.73 -28.94 37.82
CA ALA A 139 -6.77 -29.57 36.92
C ALA A 139 -7.18 -29.25 35.47
N LEU A 140 -6.19 -28.98 34.61
CA LEU A 140 -6.42 -28.34 33.32
C LEU A 140 -7.40 -29.17 32.46
N ALA A 141 -8.65 -28.74 32.41
CA ALA A 141 -9.51 -29.04 31.28
C ALA A 141 -8.93 -28.30 30.08
N ASP A 142 -8.78 -29.00 28.96
CA ASP A 142 -8.39 -28.36 27.70
C ASP A 142 -9.40 -27.27 27.34
N PRO A 143 -8.94 -26.13 26.82
CA PRO A 143 -9.83 -24.99 26.54
C PRO A 143 -10.86 -25.40 25.49
N THR A 144 -12.14 -25.18 25.79
CA THR A 144 -13.23 -25.56 24.90
C THR A 144 -13.19 -24.70 23.63
N PRO A 145 -13.05 -25.29 22.42
CA PRO A 145 -12.93 -24.52 21.19
C PRO A 145 -14.25 -23.84 20.85
N ILE A 146 -14.19 -22.54 20.53
CA ILE A 146 -15.38 -21.74 20.20
C ILE A 146 -15.29 -21.14 18.81
N GLN A 147 -16.40 -21.18 18.09
CA GLN A 147 -16.54 -20.62 16.76
C GLN A 147 -16.85 -19.12 16.84
N SER A 148 -16.21 -18.32 15.98
CA SER A 148 -16.43 -16.87 15.91
C SER A 148 -16.57 -16.39 14.47
N SER A 149 -17.49 -15.45 14.26
CA SER A 149 -17.76 -14.86 12.96
C SER A 149 -17.30 -13.39 12.92
N LEU A 150 -16.71 -13.00 11.80
CA LEU A 150 -16.29 -11.62 11.58
C LEU A 150 -17.55 -10.76 11.34
N ARG A 151 -17.72 -9.70 12.15
CA ARG A 151 -18.86 -8.78 12.06
C ARG A 151 -18.54 -7.54 11.22
N ALA A 152 -17.44 -6.87 11.56
CA ALA A 152 -17.05 -5.60 10.98
C ALA A 152 -15.53 -5.44 10.90
N VAL A 153 -15.06 -4.56 10.01
CA VAL A 153 -13.66 -4.15 9.89
C VAL A 153 -13.58 -2.63 9.73
N THR A 154 -12.76 -1.98 10.56
CA THR A 154 -12.35 -0.58 10.34
C THR A 154 -10.96 -0.54 9.73
N VAL A 155 -10.85 -0.17 8.45
CA VAL A 155 -9.59 -0.14 7.71
C VAL A 155 -8.94 1.24 7.84
N TYR A 156 -7.69 1.28 8.32
CA TYR A 156 -6.84 2.46 8.40
C TYR A 156 -5.86 2.49 7.21
N PRO A 157 -5.01 3.52 7.01
CA PRO A 157 -4.09 3.55 5.87
C PRO A 157 -2.99 2.46 5.84
N GLY A 158 -2.80 1.71 6.94
CA GLY A 158 -1.76 0.67 7.06
C GLY A 158 -1.97 -0.35 8.19
N SER A 159 -3.20 -0.46 8.68
CA SER A 159 -3.67 -1.55 9.57
C SER A 159 -5.20 -1.65 9.45
N ALA A 160 -5.81 -2.68 10.04
CA ALA A 160 -7.26 -2.76 10.21
C ALA A 160 -7.63 -3.22 11.62
N LEU A 161 -8.69 -2.65 12.19
CA LEU A 161 -9.36 -3.16 13.40
C LEU A 161 -10.43 -4.15 12.96
N VAL A 162 -10.32 -5.40 13.36
CA VAL A 162 -11.29 -6.46 13.07
C VAL A 162 -12.13 -6.73 14.31
N THR A 163 -13.46 -6.70 14.15
CA THR A 163 -14.43 -7.03 15.21
C THR A 163 -15.10 -8.36 14.90
N ARG A 164 -14.89 -9.36 15.77
CA ARG A 164 -15.55 -10.68 15.73
C ARG A 164 -16.65 -10.78 16.78
N GLY A 165 -17.66 -11.59 16.52
CA GLY A 165 -18.62 -12.05 17.53
C GLY A 165 -18.52 -13.55 17.77
N ALA A 166 -18.70 -13.99 19.02
CA ALA A 166 -18.89 -15.39 19.38
C ALA A 166 -20.04 -15.53 20.40
N ALA A 167 -20.61 -16.73 20.48
CA ALA A 167 -21.57 -17.10 21.51
C ALA A 167 -20.94 -18.17 22.41
N LEU A 168 -21.06 -17.97 23.72
CA LEU A 168 -20.47 -18.82 24.75
C LEU A 168 -21.57 -19.51 25.58
N PRO A 169 -21.32 -20.73 26.10
CA PRO A 169 -22.17 -21.36 27.10
C PRO A 169 -22.36 -20.48 28.36
N ALA A 170 -23.40 -20.79 29.13
CA ALA A 170 -23.67 -20.14 30.41
C ALA A 170 -22.80 -20.73 31.52
N GLY A 171 -22.36 -19.89 32.46
CA GLY A 171 -21.51 -20.28 33.59
C GLY A 171 -20.01 -20.22 33.29
N ASP A 172 -19.21 -20.53 34.32
CA ASP A 172 -17.75 -20.40 34.28
C ASP A 172 -17.11 -21.43 33.32
N GLY A 173 -16.06 -21.02 32.61
CA GLY A 173 -15.35 -21.93 31.70
C GLY A 173 -14.08 -21.36 31.09
N ARG A 174 -13.23 -22.26 30.60
CA ARG A 174 -12.01 -21.96 29.84
C ARG A 174 -12.26 -22.28 28.37
N TYR A 175 -12.08 -21.29 27.50
CA TYR A 175 -12.44 -21.36 26.07
C TYR A 175 -11.25 -20.98 25.18
N VAL A 176 -11.23 -21.42 23.92
CA VAL A 176 -10.21 -20.99 22.92
C VAL A 176 -10.82 -20.52 21.61
N LEU A 177 -10.43 -19.32 21.19
CA LEU A 177 -10.62 -18.79 19.84
C LEU A 177 -9.41 -19.17 19.00
N ALA A 178 -9.57 -20.15 18.11
CA ALA A 178 -8.54 -20.60 17.18
C ALA A 178 -8.48 -19.76 15.89
N ASP A 179 -7.50 -20.09 15.04
CA ASP A 179 -7.39 -19.65 13.64
C ASP A 179 -7.26 -18.13 13.39
N LEU A 180 -6.90 -17.34 14.39
CA LEU A 180 -6.67 -15.91 14.23
C LEU A 180 -5.37 -15.62 13.43
N PRO A 181 -5.29 -14.47 12.73
CA PRO A 181 -4.07 -14.03 12.06
C PRO A 181 -2.83 -14.05 12.96
N LEU A 182 -1.71 -14.59 12.48
CA LEU A 182 -0.45 -14.62 13.25
C LEU A 182 0.08 -13.22 13.57
N ALA A 183 -0.07 -12.31 12.61
CA ALA A 183 0.39 -10.92 12.70
C ALA A 183 -0.52 -10.02 13.57
N LEU A 184 -1.58 -10.59 14.18
CA LEU A 184 -2.46 -9.89 15.13
C LEU A 184 -1.64 -9.30 16.29
N ASP A 185 -1.79 -8.00 16.49
CA ASP A 185 -1.13 -7.24 17.55
C ASP A 185 -1.72 -7.63 18.92
N PRO A 186 -0.95 -8.29 19.81
CA PRO A 186 -1.48 -8.84 21.06
C PRO A 186 -1.88 -7.74 22.06
N ASP A 187 -1.21 -6.59 22.05
CA ASP A 187 -1.50 -5.48 22.95
C ASP A 187 -2.75 -4.69 22.52
N SER A 188 -3.14 -4.84 21.25
CA SER A 188 -4.38 -4.29 20.72
C SER A 188 -5.64 -5.03 21.18
N VAL A 189 -5.54 -6.30 21.63
CA VAL A 189 -6.70 -7.17 21.88
C VAL A 189 -7.63 -6.59 22.94
N ARG A 190 -8.92 -6.47 22.61
CA ARG A 190 -9.98 -6.11 23.54
C ARG A 190 -11.13 -7.10 23.42
N VAL A 191 -11.56 -7.65 24.55
CA VAL A 191 -12.74 -8.52 24.65
C VAL A 191 -13.82 -7.76 25.41
N ARG A 192 -15.01 -7.65 24.83
CA ARG A 192 -16.24 -7.21 25.49
C ARG A 192 -17.14 -8.43 25.69
N MET A 193 -17.78 -8.53 26.85
CA MET A 193 -18.64 -9.66 27.21
C MET A 193 -19.95 -9.16 27.83
N THR A 194 -21.06 -9.78 27.44
CA THR A 194 -22.39 -9.53 28.01
C THR A 194 -22.92 -10.82 28.58
N GLY A 195 -23.24 -10.84 29.88
CA GLY A 195 -23.64 -12.04 30.62
C GLY A 195 -22.50 -12.73 31.39
N GLY A 196 -21.27 -12.23 31.30
CA GLY A 196 -20.11 -12.72 32.05
C GLY A 196 -18.96 -11.73 32.05
N GLU A 197 -17.90 -12.06 32.79
CA GLU A 197 -16.67 -11.27 32.95
C GLU A 197 -15.44 -12.08 32.55
N LEU A 198 -14.41 -11.40 32.05
CA LEU A 198 -13.14 -12.02 31.65
C LEU A 198 -12.17 -12.03 32.84
N ALA A 199 -11.85 -13.20 33.37
CA ALA A 199 -10.87 -13.35 34.46
C ALA A 199 -9.41 -13.37 33.96
N ALA A 200 -9.15 -13.98 32.80
CA ALA A 200 -7.83 -13.94 32.17
C ALA A 200 -7.89 -14.09 30.65
N LEU A 201 -6.88 -13.52 29.98
CA LEU A 201 -6.62 -13.63 28.54
C LEU A 201 -5.19 -14.15 28.35
N GLU A 202 -5.03 -15.22 27.59
CA GLU A 202 -3.73 -15.82 27.28
C GLU A 202 -3.61 -15.97 25.76
N THR A 203 -2.59 -15.35 25.16
CA THR A 203 -2.32 -15.41 23.71
C THR A 203 -1.27 -16.47 23.42
N ARG A 204 -1.54 -17.37 22.46
CA ARG A 204 -0.60 -18.43 22.03
C ARG A 204 -0.42 -18.45 20.52
N GLU A 205 0.70 -19.03 20.07
CA GLU A 205 0.90 -19.40 18.67
C GLU A 205 0.77 -20.92 18.52
N ARG A 206 0.25 -21.35 17.37
CA ARG A 206 -0.01 -22.76 17.05
C ARG A 206 0.25 -23.05 15.58
N ASP A 207 0.90 -24.18 15.30
CA ASP A 207 1.10 -24.67 13.94
C ASP A 207 -0.17 -25.35 13.40
N VAL A 208 -0.69 -24.87 12.27
CA VAL A 208 -1.90 -25.44 11.63
C VAL A 208 -1.70 -26.89 11.18
N ALA A 209 -0.45 -27.30 10.94
CA ALA A 209 -0.06 -28.66 10.60
C ALA A 209 -0.67 -29.72 11.54
N ALA A 210 -0.83 -29.39 12.84
CA ALA A 210 -1.42 -30.28 13.83
C ALA A 210 -2.89 -30.68 13.53
N SER A 211 -3.63 -29.89 12.74
CA SER A 211 -5.03 -30.17 12.40
C SER A 211 -5.20 -31.08 11.18
N ASN A 212 -4.25 -31.06 10.23
CA ASN A 212 -4.40 -31.72 8.93
C ASN A 212 -3.56 -33.00 8.77
N ALA A 213 -2.76 -33.37 9.78
CA ALA A 213 -1.79 -34.47 9.73
C ALA A 213 -2.37 -35.80 9.19
N GLY A 214 -3.62 -36.15 9.55
CA GLY A 214 -4.27 -37.38 9.06
C GLY A 214 -4.50 -37.39 7.54
N ARG A 215 -4.95 -36.26 6.97
CA ARG A 215 -5.18 -36.10 5.52
C ARG A 215 -3.87 -36.05 4.74
N VAL A 216 -2.84 -35.41 5.29
CA VAL A 216 -1.49 -35.39 4.69
C VAL A 216 -0.90 -36.81 4.63
N ALA A 217 -1.08 -37.62 5.69
CA ALA A 217 -0.63 -39.01 5.71
C ALA A 217 -1.37 -39.89 4.68
N GLU A 218 -2.69 -39.71 4.52
CA GLU A 218 -3.50 -40.38 3.48
C GLU A 218 -3.00 -40.06 2.07
N LEU A 219 -2.80 -38.77 1.77
CA LEU A 219 -2.32 -38.30 0.46
C LEU A 219 -0.89 -38.74 0.16
N ALA A 220 0.00 -38.74 1.15
CA ALA A 220 1.36 -39.24 1.00
C ALA A 220 1.40 -40.76 0.72
N ALA A 221 0.52 -41.53 1.37
CA ALA A 221 0.37 -42.96 1.06
C ALA A 221 -0.18 -43.18 -0.37
N LYS A 222 -1.17 -42.40 -0.78
CA LYS A 222 -1.73 -42.45 -2.14
C LYS A 222 -0.69 -42.06 -3.20
N LEU A 223 0.08 -41.00 -2.98
CA LEU A 223 1.15 -40.56 -3.87
C LEU A 223 2.14 -41.70 -4.14
N LYS A 224 2.62 -42.35 -3.08
CA LYS A 224 3.56 -43.48 -3.17
C LYS A 224 2.97 -44.68 -3.93
N GLN A 225 1.68 -44.96 -3.78
CA GLN A 225 0.99 -46.01 -4.54
C GLN A 225 0.93 -45.69 -6.05
N LEU A 226 0.57 -44.46 -6.40
CA LEU A 226 0.51 -44.00 -7.79
C LEU A 226 1.91 -43.97 -8.44
N GLU A 227 2.95 -43.62 -7.67
CA GLU A 227 4.35 -43.65 -8.12
C GLU A 227 4.84 -45.08 -8.43
N TRP A 228 4.46 -46.07 -7.62
CA TRP A 228 4.74 -47.48 -7.92
C TRP A 228 4.01 -47.97 -9.18
N GLN A 229 2.73 -47.62 -9.35
CA GLN A 229 1.99 -47.92 -10.57
C GLN A 229 2.65 -47.27 -11.79
N ARG A 230 3.22 -46.07 -11.64
CA ARG A 230 3.87 -45.35 -12.75
C ARG A 230 5.11 -46.06 -13.27
N VAL A 231 5.90 -46.66 -12.37
CA VAL A 231 7.06 -47.51 -12.72
C VAL A 231 6.61 -48.77 -13.44
N GLU A 232 5.54 -49.43 -12.98
CA GLU A 232 4.98 -50.61 -13.66
C GLU A 232 4.54 -50.31 -15.10
N LEU A 233 3.97 -49.12 -15.36
CA LEU A 233 3.63 -48.67 -16.71
C LEU A 233 4.87 -48.38 -17.58
N ASP A 234 5.96 -47.84 -17.01
CA ASP A 234 7.22 -47.64 -17.74
C ASP A 234 7.90 -48.97 -18.10
N ASP A 235 7.93 -49.94 -17.17
CA ASP A 235 8.44 -51.29 -17.43
C ASP A 235 7.64 -51.98 -18.56
N ARG A 236 6.29 -51.90 -18.50
CA ARG A 236 5.40 -52.36 -19.58
C ARG A 236 5.68 -51.63 -20.90
N ALA A 237 6.00 -50.33 -20.86
CA ALA A 237 6.28 -49.53 -22.06
C ALA A 237 7.61 -49.91 -22.70
N GLN A 238 8.64 -50.16 -21.88
CA GLN A 238 9.94 -50.63 -22.34
C GLN A 238 9.84 -52.00 -23.02
N VAL A 239 9.13 -52.97 -22.40
CA VAL A 239 8.89 -54.30 -22.99
C VAL A 239 8.17 -54.18 -24.34
N LEU A 240 7.11 -53.37 -24.44
CA LEU A 240 6.42 -53.15 -25.70
C LEU A 240 7.27 -52.43 -26.74
N ALA A 241 8.16 -51.51 -26.35
CA ALA A 241 9.09 -50.83 -27.25
C ALA A 241 10.13 -51.82 -27.83
N SER A 242 10.73 -52.65 -26.99
CA SER A 242 11.66 -53.71 -27.43
C SER A 242 10.98 -54.71 -28.37
N LEU A 243 9.77 -55.15 -28.07
CA LEU A 243 8.99 -56.04 -28.93
C LEU A 243 8.66 -55.41 -30.29
N GLY A 244 8.28 -54.12 -30.29
CA GLY A 244 8.01 -53.37 -31.53
C GLY A 244 9.25 -53.23 -32.41
N THR A 245 10.40 -52.93 -31.80
CA THR A 245 11.71 -52.88 -32.50
C THR A 245 12.09 -54.25 -33.06
N TYR A 246 11.88 -55.33 -32.30
CA TYR A 246 12.16 -56.70 -32.76
C TYR A 246 11.31 -57.09 -33.97
N VAL A 247 9.99 -56.86 -33.94
CA VAL A 247 9.09 -57.14 -35.07
C VAL A 247 9.42 -56.27 -36.29
N ALA A 248 9.75 -54.99 -36.09
CA ALA A 248 10.19 -54.11 -37.19
C ALA A 248 11.51 -54.56 -37.82
N ASN A 249 12.48 -55.04 -37.02
CA ASN A 249 13.72 -55.61 -37.53
C ASN A 249 13.50 -56.94 -38.26
N LEU A 250 12.56 -57.78 -37.81
CA LEU A 250 12.14 -58.97 -38.56
C LEU A 250 11.55 -58.57 -39.92
N ILE A 251 10.60 -57.63 -39.97
CA ILE A 251 10.02 -57.13 -41.23
C ILE A 251 11.10 -56.57 -42.16
N LYS A 252 12.04 -55.78 -41.65
CA LYS A 252 13.16 -55.23 -42.43
C LYS A 252 14.02 -56.36 -43.01
N SER A 253 14.58 -57.21 -42.15
CA SER A 253 15.46 -58.31 -42.54
C SER A 253 14.77 -59.30 -43.49
N ALA A 254 13.45 -59.47 -43.35
CA ALA A 254 12.61 -60.16 -44.31
C ALA A 254 12.62 -59.43 -45.67
N THR A 255 12.17 -58.17 -45.74
CA THR A 255 12.09 -57.41 -47.02
C THR A 255 13.42 -57.32 -47.77
N GLU A 256 14.56 -57.31 -47.07
CA GLU A 256 15.90 -57.30 -47.66
C GLU A 256 16.33 -58.65 -48.27
N ASN A 257 15.73 -59.77 -47.83
CA ASN A 257 16.07 -61.15 -48.24
C ASN A 257 14.94 -61.88 -49.00
N GLY A 258 13.84 -61.20 -49.34
CA GLY A 258 12.68 -61.79 -50.00
C GLY A 258 12.93 -62.39 -51.40
N PRO A 259 12.00 -63.22 -51.91
CA PRO A 259 12.14 -63.91 -53.19
C PRO A 259 12.25 -62.94 -54.36
N LYS A 260 13.27 -63.13 -55.21
CA LYS A 260 13.59 -62.23 -56.34
C LYS A 260 12.83 -62.65 -57.61
N ALA A 261 12.27 -61.65 -58.30
CA ALA A 261 11.50 -61.87 -59.52
C ALA A 261 12.33 -62.61 -60.58
N GLY A 262 11.75 -63.65 -61.19
CA GLY A 262 12.38 -64.47 -62.24
C GLY A 262 12.90 -65.83 -61.79
N GLN A 263 12.89 -66.17 -60.50
CA GLN A 263 13.26 -67.51 -60.03
C GLN A 263 12.12 -68.54 -60.21
N ALA A 264 12.46 -69.78 -60.57
CA ALA A 264 11.49 -70.88 -60.56
C ALA A 264 11.03 -71.15 -59.11
N GLY A 265 9.71 -71.27 -58.90
CA GLY A 265 9.12 -71.33 -57.55
C GLY A 265 8.91 -69.97 -56.87
N ALA A 266 9.31 -68.84 -57.48
CA ALA A 266 9.11 -67.52 -56.89
C ALA A 266 7.63 -67.20 -56.61
N PHE A 267 6.68 -67.76 -57.37
CA PHE A 267 5.25 -67.56 -57.13
C PHE A 267 4.79 -68.18 -55.81
N SER A 268 5.06 -69.47 -55.56
CA SER A 268 4.70 -70.13 -54.29
C SER A 268 5.44 -69.49 -53.11
N ALA A 269 6.73 -69.20 -53.28
CA ALA A 269 7.51 -68.46 -52.29
C ALA A 269 6.89 -67.08 -51.99
N SER A 270 6.37 -66.36 -52.99
CA SER A 270 5.71 -65.05 -52.79
C SER A 270 4.34 -65.14 -52.11
N VAL A 271 3.64 -66.28 -52.20
CA VAL A 271 2.36 -66.50 -51.50
C VAL A 271 2.61 -66.84 -50.03
N GLU A 272 3.57 -67.72 -49.73
CA GLU A 272 4.02 -67.99 -48.37
C GLU A 272 4.59 -66.73 -47.70
N TRP A 273 5.32 -65.93 -48.49
CA TRP A 273 5.83 -64.63 -48.08
C TRP A 273 4.74 -63.63 -47.67
N GLY A 274 3.68 -63.52 -48.47
CA GLY A 274 2.54 -62.66 -48.16
C GLY A 274 1.93 -62.99 -46.80
N GLN A 275 1.72 -64.28 -46.52
CA GLN A 275 1.17 -64.75 -45.24
C GLN A 275 2.08 -64.42 -44.04
N GLN A 276 3.41 -64.56 -44.19
CA GLN A 276 4.38 -64.19 -43.16
C GLN A 276 4.43 -62.67 -42.94
N TYR A 277 4.39 -61.89 -44.02
CA TYR A 277 4.38 -60.43 -43.98
C TYR A 277 3.10 -59.86 -43.35
N ASP A 278 1.94 -60.41 -43.68
CA ASP A 278 0.64 -60.03 -43.11
C ASP A 278 0.58 -60.37 -41.62
N TRP A 279 1.11 -61.52 -41.20
CA TRP A 279 1.22 -61.88 -39.79
C TRP A 279 2.14 -60.93 -39.03
N LEU A 280 3.34 -60.62 -39.54
CA LEU A 280 4.27 -59.66 -38.93
C LEU A 280 3.65 -58.25 -38.86
N SER A 281 2.99 -57.80 -39.91
CA SER A 281 2.30 -56.51 -39.97
C SER A 281 1.15 -56.44 -38.97
N THR A 282 0.42 -57.54 -38.79
CA THR A 282 -0.62 -57.67 -37.76
C THR A 282 -0.02 -57.58 -36.35
N LYS A 283 1.08 -58.29 -36.06
CA LYS A 283 1.76 -58.20 -34.75
C LYS A 283 2.33 -56.80 -34.49
N LEU A 284 2.80 -56.09 -35.51
CA LEU A 284 3.25 -54.70 -35.39
C LEU A 284 2.06 -53.75 -35.12
N ALA A 285 0.91 -53.95 -35.76
CA ALA A 285 -0.30 -53.18 -35.52
C ALA A 285 -0.88 -53.42 -34.10
N GLU A 286 -0.89 -54.67 -33.63
CA GLU A 286 -1.21 -55.04 -32.24
C GLU A 286 -0.28 -54.34 -31.24
N ASN A 287 1.03 -54.40 -31.44
CA ASN A 287 2.01 -53.70 -30.60
C ASN A 287 1.79 -52.18 -30.59
N SER A 288 1.52 -51.59 -31.76
CA SER A 288 1.19 -50.16 -31.89
C SER A 288 -0.10 -49.79 -31.12
N ASN A 289 -1.13 -50.65 -31.17
CA ASN A 289 -2.35 -50.48 -30.39
C ASN A 289 -2.12 -50.62 -28.89
N ALA A 290 -1.34 -51.62 -28.45
CA ALA A 290 -0.98 -51.80 -27.04
C ALA A 290 -0.21 -50.59 -26.50
N ARG A 291 0.77 -50.07 -27.25
CA ARG A 291 1.51 -48.85 -26.89
C ARG A 291 0.59 -47.61 -26.84
N ARG A 292 -0.38 -47.48 -27.75
CA ARG A 292 -1.40 -46.41 -27.70
C ARG A 292 -2.43 -46.59 -26.57
N ALA A 293 -2.66 -47.80 -26.07
CA ALA A 293 -3.48 -48.02 -24.87
C ALA A 293 -2.69 -47.62 -23.62
N LEU A 294 -1.48 -48.16 -23.47
CA LEU A 294 -0.59 -47.90 -22.34
C LEU A 294 -0.26 -46.40 -22.21
N ALA A 295 0.02 -45.69 -23.31
CA ALA A 295 0.27 -44.25 -23.25
C ALA A 295 -0.90 -43.44 -22.67
N ARG A 296 -2.16 -43.88 -22.85
CA ARG A 296 -3.35 -43.25 -22.27
C ARG A 296 -3.57 -43.65 -20.81
N GLU A 297 -3.21 -44.88 -20.44
CA GLU A 297 -3.12 -45.36 -19.05
C GLU A 297 -2.11 -44.51 -18.27
N THR A 298 -0.92 -44.31 -18.85
CA THR A 298 0.14 -43.41 -18.36
C THR A 298 -0.32 -41.96 -18.23
N GLU A 299 -0.92 -41.37 -19.27
CA GLU A 299 -1.40 -39.98 -19.25
C GLU A 299 -2.53 -39.76 -18.21
N ALA A 300 -3.36 -40.77 -17.94
CA ALA A 300 -4.34 -40.72 -16.85
C ALA A 300 -3.65 -40.72 -15.48
N LEU A 301 -2.68 -41.61 -15.27
CA LEU A 301 -1.94 -41.73 -14.01
C LEU A 301 -1.06 -40.51 -13.72
N ASP A 302 -0.38 -39.95 -14.73
CA ASP A 302 0.42 -38.72 -14.60
C ASP A 302 -0.43 -37.50 -14.23
N ARG A 303 -1.68 -37.43 -14.69
CA ARG A 303 -2.64 -36.40 -14.26
C ARG A 303 -3.10 -36.59 -12.82
N GLU A 304 -3.30 -37.82 -12.36
CA GLU A 304 -3.64 -38.09 -10.95
C GLU A 304 -2.45 -37.81 -10.02
N LEU A 305 -1.23 -38.19 -10.42
CA LEU A 305 0.01 -37.82 -9.73
C LEU A 305 0.18 -36.30 -9.61
N ALA A 306 -0.07 -35.56 -10.71
CA ALA A 306 -0.02 -34.10 -10.68
C ALA A 306 -1.09 -33.50 -9.75
N ALA A 307 -2.32 -34.03 -9.76
CA ALA A 307 -3.39 -33.60 -8.86
C ALA A 307 -3.04 -33.83 -7.39
N VAL A 308 -2.58 -35.03 -7.02
CA VAL A 308 -2.21 -35.37 -5.63
C VAL A 308 -1.00 -34.56 -5.16
N ARG A 309 0.02 -34.35 -6.00
CA ARG A 309 1.18 -33.49 -5.67
C ARG A 309 0.76 -32.02 -5.48
N ASN A 310 -0.18 -31.52 -6.29
CA ASN A 310 -0.71 -30.17 -6.13
C ASN A 310 -1.61 -30.02 -4.88
N GLU A 311 -2.36 -31.06 -4.49
CA GLU A 311 -3.10 -31.10 -3.22
C GLU A 311 -2.13 -31.10 -2.02
N LEU A 312 -1.07 -31.91 -2.07
CA LEU A 312 -0.04 -31.94 -1.03
C LEU A 312 0.69 -30.60 -0.88
N GLY A 313 1.10 -29.98 -2.00
CA GLY A 313 1.79 -28.69 -2.01
C GLY A 313 0.94 -27.52 -1.48
N GLN A 314 -0.39 -27.60 -1.60
CA GLN A 314 -1.30 -26.65 -0.93
C GLN A 314 -1.27 -26.84 0.59
N TYR A 315 -1.23 -28.08 1.08
CA TYR A 315 -1.08 -28.35 2.51
C TYR A 315 0.30 -27.97 3.05
N ASP A 316 1.38 -28.05 2.28
CA ASP A 316 2.70 -27.53 2.71
C ASP A 316 2.76 -25.99 2.73
N ALA A 317 2.12 -25.31 1.77
CA ALA A 317 1.96 -23.86 1.82
C ALA A 317 1.10 -23.40 3.01
N GLN A 318 0.19 -24.25 3.50
CA GLN A 318 -0.61 -24.02 4.70
C GLN A 318 0.09 -24.47 6.00
N SER A 319 0.94 -25.49 5.97
CA SER A 319 1.62 -26.02 7.17
C SER A 319 2.65 -25.03 7.72
N ALA A 320 3.23 -24.21 6.84
CA ALA A 320 4.07 -23.06 7.20
C ALA A 320 3.27 -21.91 7.88
N GLN A 321 1.94 -21.90 7.84
CA GLN A 321 1.13 -20.92 8.55
C GLN A 321 0.97 -21.31 10.02
N ARG A 322 1.84 -20.77 10.87
CA ARG A 322 1.46 -20.53 12.27
C ARG A 322 0.22 -19.63 12.30
N ARG A 323 -0.69 -19.90 13.23
CA ARG A 323 -1.84 -19.06 13.57
C ARG A 323 -1.76 -18.66 15.04
N ARG A 324 -2.55 -17.66 15.41
CA ARG A 324 -2.68 -17.20 16.79
C ARG A 324 -3.98 -17.76 17.37
N GLU A 325 -3.95 -18.16 18.63
CA GLU A 325 -5.15 -18.54 19.38
C GLU A 325 -5.23 -17.72 20.68
N LEU A 326 -6.45 -17.36 21.09
CA LEU A 326 -6.72 -16.67 22.35
C LEU A 326 -7.45 -17.61 23.29
N VAL A 327 -6.83 -17.93 24.41
CA VAL A 327 -7.46 -18.68 25.51
C VAL A 327 -8.06 -17.69 26.51
N LEU A 328 -9.31 -17.95 26.88
CA LEU A 328 -10.16 -17.07 27.68
C LEU A 328 -10.62 -17.82 28.91
N ASP A 329 -10.27 -17.32 30.09
CA ASP A 329 -10.83 -17.76 31.36
C ASP A 329 -12.00 -16.84 31.71
N VAL A 330 -13.22 -17.37 31.68
CA VAL A 330 -14.48 -16.60 31.72
C VAL A 330 -15.29 -16.98 32.97
N LEU A 331 -15.79 -15.97 33.67
CA LEU A 331 -16.73 -16.10 34.78
C LEU A 331 -18.14 -15.78 34.26
N GLY A 332 -19.08 -16.71 34.41
CA GLY A 332 -20.37 -16.66 33.71
C GLY A 332 -21.56 -16.48 34.64
N THR A 333 -22.47 -15.57 34.29
CA THR A 333 -23.74 -15.44 35.03
C THR A 333 -24.59 -16.69 34.80
N SER A 334 -24.97 -17.35 35.88
CA SER A 334 -25.73 -18.61 35.82
C SER A 334 -27.02 -18.46 35.01
N GLY A 335 -27.21 -19.36 34.04
CA GLY A 335 -28.45 -19.48 33.27
C GLY A 335 -28.63 -18.51 32.10
N GLN A 336 -27.62 -17.73 31.69
CA GLN A 336 -27.67 -16.90 30.48
C GLN A 336 -26.47 -17.18 29.55
N PRO A 337 -26.68 -17.37 28.22
CA PRO A 337 -25.58 -17.48 27.26
C PRO A 337 -24.76 -16.18 27.24
N ILE A 338 -23.44 -16.29 27.17
CA ILE A 338 -22.55 -15.13 27.20
C ILE A 338 -22.30 -14.68 25.76
N ALA A 339 -22.57 -13.42 25.44
CA ALA A 339 -22.23 -12.84 24.15
C ALA A 339 -20.82 -12.24 24.21
N LEU A 340 -19.91 -12.74 23.38
CA LEU A 340 -18.55 -12.25 23.26
C LEU A 340 -18.40 -11.38 22.00
N GLU A 341 -17.68 -10.28 22.14
CA GLU A 341 -17.18 -9.47 21.05
C GLU A 341 -15.67 -9.24 21.23
N LEU A 342 -14.89 -9.47 20.18
CA LEU A 342 -13.43 -9.40 20.17
C LEU A 342 -12.99 -8.39 19.11
N ASP A 343 -12.29 -7.35 19.55
CA ASP A 343 -11.59 -6.39 18.69
C ASP A 343 -10.08 -6.67 18.71
N TYR A 344 -9.41 -6.62 17.56
CA TYR A 344 -7.95 -6.58 17.45
C TYR A 344 -7.46 -5.84 16.21
N LEU A 345 -6.24 -5.31 16.27
CA LEU A 345 -5.53 -4.74 15.12
C LEU A 345 -4.73 -5.82 14.39
N VAL A 346 -4.79 -5.77 13.06
CA VAL A 346 -3.88 -6.48 12.15
C VAL A 346 -3.10 -5.47 11.30
N PRO A 347 -1.78 -5.66 11.11
CA PRO A 347 -0.99 -4.95 10.11
C PRO A 347 -1.27 -5.54 8.71
N ASN A 348 -0.51 -5.11 7.71
CA ASN A 348 -0.59 -5.62 6.33
C ASN A 348 -1.99 -5.50 5.69
N ALA A 349 -2.75 -4.48 6.11
CA ALA A 349 -3.98 -4.06 5.45
C ALA A 349 -4.00 -2.54 5.34
N GLY A 350 -4.63 -2.01 4.30
CA GLY A 350 -4.81 -0.56 4.18
C GLY A 350 -5.76 -0.17 3.06
N TRP A 351 -6.00 1.13 2.93
CA TRP A 351 -6.84 1.67 1.86
C TRP A 351 -6.31 2.99 1.29
N THR A 352 -6.63 3.23 0.02
CA THR A 352 -6.36 4.50 -0.68
C THR A 352 -7.60 5.00 -1.43
N PRO A 353 -7.84 6.32 -1.48
CA PRO A 353 -8.94 6.90 -2.23
C PRO A 353 -8.65 6.89 -3.76
N GLN A 354 -9.65 6.48 -4.54
CA GLN A 354 -9.63 6.56 -6.00
C GLN A 354 -10.93 7.20 -6.50
N TYR A 355 -10.83 8.02 -7.54
CA TYR A 355 -11.97 8.75 -8.11
C TYR A 355 -12.16 8.42 -9.59
N ASP A 356 -13.41 8.35 -10.05
CA ASP A 356 -13.75 8.48 -11.47
C ASP A 356 -14.47 9.82 -11.65
N LEU A 357 -13.98 10.66 -12.56
CA LEU A 357 -14.55 11.97 -12.90
C LEU A 357 -15.09 11.92 -14.32
N ARG A 358 -16.40 12.06 -14.52
CA ARG A 358 -17.02 12.08 -15.85
C ARG A 358 -17.70 13.40 -16.13
N ALA A 359 -17.09 14.23 -16.98
CA ALA A 359 -17.64 15.51 -17.39
C ALA A 359 -18.78 15.34 -18.41
N ASP A 360 -19.88 16.06 -18.20
CA ASP A 360 -20.98 16.17 -19.16
C ASP A 360 -20.52 16.91 -20.43
N ALA A 361 -21.05 16.54 -21.60
CA ALA A 361 -20.64 17.10 -22.89
C ALA A 361 -20.92 18.62 -23.04
N ASN A 362 -21.78 19.19 -22.20
CA ASN A 362 -22.05 20.63 -22.12
C ASN A 362 -21.14 21.39 -21.15
N LEU A 363 -20.29 20.68 -20.38
CA LEU A 363 -19.41 21.20 -19.34
C LEU A 363 -20.11 22.00 -18.22
N GLY A 364 -21.39 21.67 -17.93
CA GLY A 364 -22.12 22.23 -16.78
C GLY A 364 -21.93 21.44 -15.47
N SER A 365 -21.58 20.16 -15.56
CA SER A 365 -21.40 19.28 -14.40
C SER A 365 -20.42 18.12 -14.65
N VAL A 366 -19.96 17.52 -13.56
CA VAL A 366 -19.10 16.33 -13.52
C VAL A 366 -19.71 15.32 -12.57
N ASP A 367 -19.93 14.09 -13.03
CA ASP A 367 -20.29 12.97 -12.17
C ASP A 367 -19.01 12.43 -11.50
N LEU A 368 -18.94 12.54 -10.18
CA LEU A 368 -17.90 12.01 -9.32
C LEU A 368 -18.34 10.64 -8.80
N THR A 369 -17.57 9.60 -9.09
CA THR A 369 -17.64 8.32 -8.34
C THR A 369 -16.44 8.24 -7.41
N TYR A 370 -16.68 8.05 -6.12
CA TYR A 370 -15.64 7.87 -5.10
C TYR A 370 -15.55 6.39 -4.72
N ARG A 371 -14.36 5.82 -4.89
CA ARG A 371 -13.99 4.45 -4.53
C ARG A 371 -12.88 4.44 -3.49
N ALA A 372 -12.74 3.31 -2.82
CA ALA A 372 -11.51 2.97 -2.13
C ALA A 372 -10.90 1.71 -2.76
N GLN A 373 -9.59 1.72 -2.94
CA GLN A 373 -8.80 0.51 -3.15
C GLN A 373 -8.41 0.00 -1.76
N ILE A 374 -8.91 -1.15 -1.35
CA ILE A 374 -8.55 -1.81 -0.09
C ILE A 374 -7.61 -2.97 -0.43
N TRP A 375 -6.39 -2.93 0.10
CA TRP A 375 -5.42 -4.03 0.03
C TRP A 375 -5.33 -4.69 1.39
N GLN A 376 -5.27 -6.03 1.44
CA GLN A 376 -5.04 -6.74 2.70
C GLN A 376 -4.39 -8.11 2.45
N GLN A 377 -3.34 -8.39 3.22
CA GLN A 377 -2.58 -9.64 3.24
C GLN A 377 -2.46 -10.14 4.69
N THR A 378 -3.61 -10.20 5.38
CA THR A 378 -3.67 -10.54 6.82
C THR A 378 -3.67 -12.05 7.09
N GLY A 379 -3.88 -12.88 6.07
CA GLY A 379 -4.09 -14.32 6.19
C GLY A 379 -5.53 -14.71 6.55
N GLU A 380 -6.47 -13.76 6.57
CA GLU A 380 -7.89 -14.00 6.80
C GLU A 380 -8.74 -13.24 5.77
N ASP A 381 -9.73 -13.92 5.16
CA ASP A 381 -10.69 -13.27 4.27
C ASP A 381 -11.83 -12.61 5.06
N TRP A 382 -12.09 -11.33 4.80
CA TRP A 382 -13.19 -10.62 5.44
C TRP A 382 -14.45 -10.77 4.58
N ARG A 383 -15.23 -11.82 4.83
CA ARG A 383 -16.40 -12.18 4.00
C ARG A 383 -17.71 -11.63 4.60
N GLU A 384 -18.53 -10.99 3.77
CA GLU A 384 -19.84 -10.42 4.12
C GLU A 384 -19.84 -9.53 5.40
N CYS A 385 -18.80 -8.74 5.58
CA CYS A 385 -18.57 -7.93 6.78
C CYS A 385 -18.97 -6.46 6.59
N GLU A 386 -19.31 -5.75 7.66
CA GLU A 386 -19.50 -4.29 7.62
C GLU A 386 -18.14 -3.59 7.60
N VAL A 387 -17.84 -2.87 6.51
CA VAL A 387 -16.56 -2.18 6.35
C VAL A 387 -16.71 -0.68 6.64
N GLU A 388 -15.87 -0.16 7.53
CA GLU A 388 -15.65 1.27 7.73
C GLU A 388 -14.23 1.63 7.25
N LEU A 389 -14.09 2.75 6.53
CA LEU A 389 -12.80 3.32 6.18
C LEU A 389 -12.49 4.47 7.12
N SER A 390 -11.29 4.49 7.70
CA SER A 390 -10.87 5.54 8.62
C SER A 390 -9.53 6.15 8.22
N THR A 391 -9.38 7.46 8.43
CA THR A 391 -8.10 8.17 8.26
C THR A 391 -7.24 8.19 9.53
N ALA A 392 -7.66 7.54 10.61
CA ALA A 392 -6.87 7.43 11.84
C ALA A 392 -5.59 6.61 11.63
N GLN A 393 -4.59 6.84 12.48
CA GLN A 393 -3.31 6.13 12.46
C GLN A 393 -3.01 5.51 13.84
N PRO A 394 -3.76 4.46 14.27
CA PRO A 394 -3.62 3.90 15.63
C PRO A 394 -2.20 3.40 15.93
N GLN A 395 -1.56 2.77 14.93
CA GLN A 395 -0.18 2.26 14.99
C GLN A 395 0.90 3.36 15.15
N ARG A 396 0.53 4.65 15.13
CA ARG A 396 1.47 5.77 15.36
C ARG A 396 1.69 6.09 16.83
N GLY A 397 0.86 5.54 17.73
CA GLY A 397 0.86 5.87 19.15
C GLY A 397 0.27 7.25 19.46
N ALA A 398 0.05 7.52 20.75
CA ALA A 398 -0.51 8.78 21.24
C ALA A 398 0.57 9.81 21.66
N GLN A 399 1.83 9.39 21.80
CA GLN A 399 2.93 10.25 22.21
C GLN A 399 3.58 10.94 20.99
N GLY A 400 3.63 12.26 21.00
CA GLY A 400 4.33 13.04 19.98
C GLY A 400 5.85 12.99 20.14
N PRO A 401 6.62 13.33 19.08
CA PRO A 401 8.07 13.48 19.18
C PRO A 401 8.43 14.75 19.96
N GLU A 402 9.19 14.59 21.04
CA GLU A 402 9.78 15.72 21.78
C GLU A 402 11.04 16.25 21.07
N PRO A 403 11.33 17.57 21.12
CA PRO A 403 12.49 18.15 20.46
C PRO A 403 13.79 17.80 21.20
N VAL A 404 14.63 16.97 20.57
CA VAL A 404 16.00 16.69 21.06
C VAL A 404 16.90 17.95 20.97
N THR A 405 17.78 18.12 21.95
CA THR A 405 18.67 19.30 22.02
C THR A 405 19.68 19.30 20.88
N ALA A 406 19.49 20.19 19.90
CA ALA A 406 20.40 20.38 18.78
C ALA A 406 21.61 21.25 19.19
N TRP A 407 22.78 20.63 19.31
CA TRP A 407 24.04 21.34 19.60
C TRP A 407 24.70 21.86 18.31
N LEU A 408 24.74 23.18 18.12
CA LEU A 408 25.58 23.78 17.09
C LEU A 408 27.06 23.77 17.53
N SER A 409 27.85 22.89 16.92
CA SER A 409 29.30 23.02 16.93
C SER A 409 29.76 23.84 15.73
N ILE A 410 30.74 24.73 15.92
CA ILE A 410 31.45 25.34 14.79
C ILE A 410 32.15 24.20 14.04
N ALA A 411 31.86 24.06 12.75
CA ALA A 411 32.53 23.11 11.88
C ALA A 411 34.03 23.40 11.85
N ARG A 412 34.81 22.65 12.65
CA ARG A 412 36.26 22.60 12.48
C ARG A 412 36.50 22.01 11.10
N PRO A 413 37.30 22.65 10.22
CA PRO A 413 37.67 22.01 8.97
C PRO A 413 38.34 20.69 9.31
N SER A 414 37.72 19.59 8.89
CA SER A 414 38.33 18.27 8.98
C SER A 414 39.60 18.31 8.15
N ALA A 415 40.75 18.37 8.81
CA ALA A 415 42.03 18.20 8.15
C ALA A 415 41.95 16.88 7.36
N GLU A 416 42.03 16.97 6.03
CA GLU A 416 41.88 15.81 5.16
C GLU A 416 42.91 14.76 5.60
N LEU A 417 42.43 13.59 6.02
CA LEU A 417 43.30 12.42 6.03
C LEU A 417 43.63 12.14 4.57
N ALA A 418 44.77 12.67 4.13
CA ALA A 418 45.29 12.46 2.78
C ALA A 418 45.33 10.96 2.51
N ALA A 419 44.39 10.49 1.70
CA ALA A 419 44.21 9.07 1.44
C ALA A 419 45.53 8.52 0.87
N PRO A 420 46.06 7.41 1.39
CA PRO A 420 47.28 6.83 0.83
C PRO A 420 47.00 6.48 -0.62
N ALA A 421 47.79 7.04 -1.55
CA ALA A 421 47.56 6.89 -2.98
C ALA A 421 47.47 5.40 -3.36
N ALA A 422 46.26 4.97 -3.68
CA ALA A 422 45.98 3.59 -4.04
C ALA A 422 46.71 3.27 -5.34
N ARG A 423 47.47 2.18 -5.34
CA ARG A 423 48.21 1.72 -6.51
C ARG A 423 47.28 1.08 -7.53
N ASP A 424 47.78 1.02 -8.75
CA ASP A 424 47.10 0.53 -9.94
C ASP A 424 46.47 -0.86 -9.77
N GLY A 425 45.34 -1.05 -10.44
CA GLY A 425 44.80 -2.36 -10.77
C GLY A 425 43.65 -2.85 -9.88
N LEU A 426 42.42 -2.57 -10.30
CA LEU A 426 41.63 -3.61 -10.96
C LEU A 426 40.50 -3.04 -11.83
N GLN A 427 40.29 -3.70 -12.96
CA GLN A 427 39.41 -3.29 -14.06
C GLN A 427 37.97 -3.74 -13.77
N LEU A 428 37.08 -2.82 -13.40
CA LEU A 428 35.65 -3.11 -13.29
C LEU A 428 34.93 -2.79 -14.61
N GLN A 429 34.10 -3.71 -15.07
CA GLN A 429 33.45 -3.63 -16.38
C GLN A 429 32.29 -2.61 -16.39
N SER A 430 32.10 -1.95 -17.53
CA SER A 430 31.05 -0.96 -17.74
C SER A 430 29.67 -1.60 -17.82
N LEU A 431 28.86 -1.46 -16.76
CA LEU A 431 27.41 -1.62 -16.85
C LEU A 431 26.81 -0.42 -17.59
N GLY A 432 26.74 -0.53 -18.92
CA GLY A 432 26.06 0.44 -19.75
C GLY A 432 24.54 0.37 -19.55
N TYR A 433 23.91 1.50 -19.20
CA TYR A 433 22.46 1.63 -19.24
C TYR A 433 21.99 1.63 -20.71
N LEU A 434 21.47 0.50 -21.17
CA LEU A 434 20.72 0.43 -22.42
C LEU A 434 19.31 0.96 -22.20
N VAL A 435 18.92 1.94 -23.03
CA VAL A 435 17.51 2.19 -23.32
C VAL A 435 16.94 0.97 -24.03
N ALA A 436 15.76 0.52 -23.63
CA ALA A 436 15.04 -0.57 -24.27
C ALA A 436 13.55 -0.26 -24.30
N ASP A 437 13.06 0.14 -25.48
CA ASP A 437 11.64 0.28 -25.74
C ASP A 437 10.92 -1.08 -25.58
N LYS A 438 9.69 -1.05 -25.07
CA LYS A 438 8.72 -2.12 -25.29
C LYS A 438 7.33 -1.56 -25.56
N GLU A 439 6.90 -1.72 -26.81
CA GLU A 439 5.50 -1.63 -27.19
C GLU A 439 4.70 -2.70 -26.42
N ALA A 440 3.59 -2.29 -25.80
CA ALA A 440 2.60 -3.21 -25.26
C ALA A 440 1.46 -3.36 -26.28
N GLN A 441 1.55 -4.36 -27.16
CA GLN A 441 0.49 -4.65 -28.12
C GLN A 441 -0.78 -5.13 -27.39
N ALA A 442 -1.88 -4.40 -27.56
CA ALA A 442 -3.16 -4.78 -27.00
C ALA A 442 -3.86 -5.83 -27.87
N THR A 443 -4.15 -7.01 -27.29
CA THR A 443 -5.13 -7.96 -27.82
C THR A 443 -6.37 -7.92 -26.93
N GLY A 444 -7.50 -7.48 -27.50
CA GLY A 444 -8.71 -7.19 -26.74
C GLY A 444 -9.67 -8.37 -26.60
N ALA A 445 -10.39 -8.41 -25.49
CA ALA A 445 -11.59 -9.22 -25.30
C ALA A 445 -12.68 -8.37 -24.64
N TYR A 446 -13.40 -7.57 -25.45
CA TYR A 446 -14.53 -6.77 -24.96
C TYR A 446 -15.73 -7.67 -24.66
N ASN A 447 -16.01 -7.90 -23.38
CA ASN A 447 -17.30 -8.42 -22.92
C ASN A 447 -18.09 -7.30 -22.25
N THR A 448 -19.08 -6.75 -22.95
CA THR A 448 -20.01 -5.74 -22.43
C THR A 448 -21.19 -6.39 -21.69
N PRO A 449 -21.40 -6.09 -20.39
CA PRO A 449 -22.68 -6.31 -19.74
C PRO A 449 -23.63 -5.15 -20.08
N THR A 450 -24.71 -5.44 -20.81
CA THR A 450 -25.76 -4.45 -21.13
C THR A 450 -26.47 -3.99 -19.85
N LEU A 451 -26.79 -2.70 -19.74
CA LEU A 451 -27.52 -2.17 -18.58
C LEU A 451 -28.96 -2.73 -18.51
N GLY A 452 -29.36 -3.16 -17.31
CA GLY A 452 -30.76 -3.47 -16.98
C GLY A 452 -30.96 -3.59 -15.47
N GLY A 453 -31.90 -2.82 -14.91
CA GLY A 453 -32.30 -2.91 -13.49
C GLY A 453 -31.88 -1.71 -12.63
N ALA A 454 -32.85 -0.83 -12.34
CA ALA A 454 -32.67 0.29 -11.42
C ALA A 454 -32.72 -0.18 -9.94
N ALA A 455 -31.66 -0.85 -9.49
CA ALA A 455 -31.52 -1.23 -8.07
C ALA A 455 -31.41 0.03 -7.20
N ARG A 456 -32.33 0.16 -6.23
CA ARG A 456 -32.41 1.28 -5.27
C ARG A 456 -31.10 1.38 -4.48
N GLN A 457 -30.31 2.42 -4.74
CA GLN A 457 -28.96 2.56 -4.18
C GLN A 457 -29.01 3.11 -2.75
N VAL A 458 -28.14 2.58 -1.89
CA VAL A 458 -27.87 3.02 -0.52
C VAL A 458 -26.42 3.51 -0.50
N PHE A 459 -26.13 4.56 0.27
CA PHE A 459 -24.83 5.24 0.26
C PHE A 459 -24.11 5.14 1.61
N ALA A 460 -22.79 5.33 1.59
CA ALA A 460 -21.97 5.30 2.80
C ALA A 460 -22.26 6.51 3.70
N SER A 461 -22.50 6.26 4.99
CA SER A 461 -22.70 7.32 5.98
C SER A 461 -21.36 7.81 6.52
N VAL A 462 -21.19 9.13 6.60
CA VAL A 462 -20.07 9.77 7.29
C VAL A 462 -20.51 10.14 8.71
N ASP A 463 -19.71 9.76 9.70
CA ASP A 463 -19.79 10.34 11.04
C ASP A 463 -18.53 11.16 11.30
N ALA A 464 -18.69 12.45 11.57
CA ALA A 464 -17.62 13.42 11.71
C ALA A 464 -17.19 13.62 13.18
N GLN A 465 -17.24 12.54 13.97
CA GLN A 465 -16.88 12.54 15.39
C GLN A 465 -15.38 12.26 15.61
N GLY A 466 -14.60 13.33 15.67
CA GLY A 466 -13.23 13.33 16.22
C GLY A 466 -12.12 13.73 15.23
N LEU A 467 -10.88 13.42 15.62
CA LEU A 467 -9.64 13.76 14.89
C LEU A 467 -9.41 12.94 13.61
N SER A 468 -10.37 12.13 13.19
CA SER A 468 -10.28 11.23 12.03
C SER A 468 -11.60 11.15 11.28
N LEU A 469 -11.54 11.17 9.95
CA LEU A 469 -12.71 10.95 9.11
C LEU A 469 -13.04 9.46 9.06
N ARG A 470 -14.35 9.14 9.07
CA ARG A 470 -14.89 7.78 8.95
C ARG A 470 -15.89 7.71 7.79
N TYR A 471 -15.82 6.64 7.01
CA TYR A 471 -16.72 6.36 5.89
C TYR A 471 -17.26 4.94 6.05
N LYS A 472 -18.44 4.78 6.66
CA LYS A 472 -19.07 3.47 6.81
C LYS A 472 -19.74 3.06 5.51
N LEU A 473 -19.28 2.00 4.87
CA LEU A 473 -19.78 1.56 3.57
C LEU A 473 -21.25 1.12 3.65
N ALA A 474 -21.97 1.35 2.55
CA ALA A 474 -23.42 1.17 2.47
C ALA A 474 -23.91 -0.29 2.49
N ARG A 475 -22.96 -1.22 2.32
CA ARG A 475 -23.18 -2.64 2.10
C ARG A 475 -22.17 -3.43 2.92
N LYS A 476 -22.51 -4.69 3.16
CA LYS A 476 -21.51 -5.69 3.50
C LYS A 476 -20.64 -5.93 2.27
N GLU A 477 -19.34 -6.03 2.49
CA GLU A 477 -18.34 -6.26 1.44
C GLU A 477 -17.56 -7.53 1.75
N THR A 478 -16.98 -8.14 0.69
CA THR A 478 -16.11 -9.31 0.80
C THR A 478 -14.71 -8.96 0.28
N ILE A 479 -13.70 -9.09 1.14
CA ILE A 479 -12.32 -8.64 0.90
C ILE A 479 -11.34 -9.77 1.24
N GLU A 480 -10.86 -10.45 0.21
CA GLU A 480 -9.92 -11.58 0.29
C GLU A 480 -8.49 -11.15 0.66
N SER A 481 -7.75 -12.06 1.30
CA SER A 481 -6.35 -11.84 1.70
C SER A 481 -5.38 -12.12 0.55
N ARG A 482 -5.20 -11.15 -0.36
CA ARG A 482 -4.40 -11.28 -1.59
C ARG A 482 -3.64 -9.98 -1.94
N THR A 483 -2.79 -10.05 -2.97
CA THR A 483 -1.94 -8.93 -3.40
C THR A 483 -2.73 -7.85 -4.16
N GLU A 484 -3.77 -8.23 -4.89
CA GLU A 484 -4.55 -7.36 -5.77
C GLU A 484 -5.66 -6.64 -4.97
N PRO A 485 -5.62 -5.30 -4.85
CA PRO A 485 -6.59 -4.55 -4.04
C PRO A 485 -8.03 -4.72 -4.52
N THR A 486 -8.96 -4.85 -3.58
CA THR A 486 -10.41 -4.83 -3.85
C THR A 486 -10.87 -3.39 -4.01
N GLN A 487 -11.54 -3.07 -5.12
CA GLN A 487 -12.20 -1.78 -5.31
C GLN A 487 -13.63 -1.81 -4.75
N VAL A 488 -13.91 -0.99 -3.74
CA VAL A 488 -15.25 -0.79 -3.17
C VAL A 488 -15.80 0.60 -3.50
N LEU A 489 -17.14 0.74 -3.51
CA LEU A 489 -17.81 2.02 -3.76
C LEU A 489 -18.06 2.76 -2.44
N VAL A 490 -17.43 3.92 -2.26
CA VAL A 490 -17.73 4.82 -1.13
C VAL A 490 -18.99 5.63 -1.45
N GLY A 491 -19.08 6.20 -2.66
CA GLY A 491 -20.25 7.00 -3.03
C GLY A 491 -20.22 7.58 -4.44
N ARG A 492 -21.27 8.34 -4.76
CA ARG A 492 -21.40 9.11 -6.00
C ARG A 492 -22.01 10.48 -5.72
N ALA A 493 -21.49 11.53 -6.35
CA ALA A 493 -22.07 12.87 -6.33
C ALA A 493 -22.03 13.48 -7.74
N LYS A 494 -22.96 14.39 -8.05
CA LYS A 494 -22.92 15.20 -9.27
C LYS A 494 -22.51 16.62 -8.89
N LEU A 495 -21.32 17.03 -9.32
CA LEU A 495 -20.75 18.33 -9.02
C LEU A 495 -21.11 19.31 -10.15
N SER A 496 -21.74 20.43 -9.82
CA SER A 496 -21.86 21.56 -10.75
C SER A 496 -20.49 22.20 -10.97
N ILE A 497 -20.15 22.56 -12.21
CA ILE A 497 -18.86 23.17 -12.53
C ILE A 497 -19.00 24.50 -13.30
N SER A 498 -18.01 25.37 -13.12
CA SER A 498 -17.72 26.48 -14.02
C SER A 498 -16.48 26.14 -14.83
N ALA A 499 -16.65 25.92 -16.14
CA ALA A 499 -15.56 25.48 -17.02
C ALA A 499 -14.66 26.66 -17.46
N GLU A 500 -13.37 26.56 -17.17
CA GLU A 500 -12.33 27.51 -17.58
C GLU A 500 -11.34 26.82 -18.52
N ARG A 501 -10.97 27.47 -19.64
CA ARG A 501 -9.87 27.03 -20.51
C ARG A 501 -8.68 27.94 -20.36
N HIS A 502 -7.49 27.38 -20.38
CA HIS A 502 -6.24 28.14 -20.31
C HIS A 502 -5.14 27.50 -21.13
N CYS A 503 -4.13 28.27 -21.50
CA CYS A 503 -2.87 27.76 -22.05
C CYS A 503 -1.69 28.54 -21.45
N ALA A 504 -0.50 27.96 -21.50
CA ALA A 504 0.75 28.58 -21.05
C ALA A 504 1.80 28.50 -22.17
N PRO A 505 1.63 29.27 -23.28
CA PRO A 505 2.21 28.94 -24.59
C PRO A 505 3.74 29.07 -24.68
N ALA A 506 4.39 29.67 -23.68
CA ALA A 506 5.85 29.63 -23.50
C ALA A 506 6.40 28.28 -23.01
N LEU A 507 5.53 27.43 -22.44
CA LEU A 507 5.85 26.08 -21.94
C LEU A 507 5.22 24.99 -22.84
N ASP A 508 3.94 25.18 -23.18
CA ASP A 508 3.13 24.23 -23.94
C ASP A 508 2.00 25.00 -24.64
N THR A 509 1.85 24.79 -25.96
CA THR A 509 0.81 25.40 -26.79
C THR A 509 -0.56 24.76 -26.63
N SER A 510 -0.66 23.62 -25.95
CA SER A 510 -1.94 22.94 -25.69
C SER A 510 -2.90 23.81 -24.87
N VAL A 511 -4.19 23.74 -25.19
CA VAL A 511 -5.25 24.33 -24.36
C VAL A 511 -5.72 23.28 -23.36
N TRP A 512 -5.75 23.67 -22.09
CA TRP A 512 -6.08 22.82 -20.96
C TRP A 512 -7.40 23.24 -20.32
N LEU A 513 -8.30 22.27 -20.15
CA LEU A 513 -9.62 22.44 -19.60
C LEU A 513 -9.63 22.18 -18.08
N ARG A 514 -10.30 23.06 -17.34
CA ARG A 514 -10.51 22.95 -15.90
C ARG A 514 -11.99 23.21 -15.58
N GLY A 515 -12.49 22.56 -14.54
CA GLY A 515 -13.79 22.87 -13.94
C GLY A 515 -13.60 23.39 -12.52
N ARG A 516 -13.92 24.65 -12.25
CA ARG A 516 -14.07 25.10 -10.86
C ARG A 516 -15.36 24.50 -10.28
N ALA A 517 -15.23 23.77 -9.19
CA ALA A 517 -16.29 23.00 -8.56
C ALA A 517 -16.36 23.34 -7.07
N LYS A 518 -17.51 23.08 -6.44
CA LYS A 518 -17.67 23.10 -4.98
C LYS A 518 -17.93 21.68 -4.50
N ASN A 519 -17.31 21.26 -3.41
CA ASN A 519 -17.56 19.94 -2.84
C ASN A 519 -18.90 19.93 -2.07
N ASP A 520 -20.00 19.89 -2.81
CA ASP A 520 -21.37 19.78 -2.27
C ASP A 520 -21.77 18.32 -1.94
N SER A 521 -20.79 17.43 -1.74
CA SER A 521 -21.05 16.04 -1.33
C SER A 521 -21.14 15.87 0.19
N ASP A 522 -21.56 14.68 0.63
CA ASP A 522 -21.56 14.31 2.04
C ASP A 522 -20.17 13.97 2.59
N TRP A 523 -19.15 13.93 1.73
CA TRP A 523 -17.80 13.47 2.04
C TRP A 523 -16.80 14.63 2.04
N VAL A 524 -15.81 14.57 2.95
CA VAL A 524 -14.53 15.24 2.70
C VAL A 524 -13.80 14.40 1.64
N LEU A 525 -13.36 15.04 0.56
CA LEU A 525 -12.50 14.38 -0.44
C LEU A 525 -11.08 14.32 0.11
N LEU A 526 -10.37 13.24 -0.19
CA LEU A 526 -9.02 12.97 0.30
C LEU A 526 -8.00 13.02 -0.85
N PRO A 527 -6.71 13.21 -0.55
CA PRO A 527 -5.64 13.17 -1.56
C PRO A 527 -5.63 11.82 -2.29
N GLY A 528 -5.92 11.83 -3.59
CA GLY A 528 -6.13 10.61 -4.36
C GLY A 528 -6.03 10.79 -5.88
N GLN A 529 -5.88 9.68 -6.60
CA GLN A 529 -5.84 9.67 -8.06
C GLN A 529 -7.26 9.63 -8.66
N ALA A 530 -7.44 10.32 -9.78
CA ALA A 530 -8.72 10.47 -10.46
C ALA A 530 -8.62 10.09 -11.95
N SER A 531 -9.45 9.14 -12.38
CA SER A 531 -9.62 8.77 -13.78
C SER A 531 -10.55 9.80 -14.46
N VAL A 532 -10.05 10.59 -15.40
CA VAL A 532 -10.84 11.65 -16.07
C VAL A 532 -11.44 11.15 -17.37
N TYR A 533 -12.76 11.36 -17.52
CA TYR A 533 -13.53 11.03 -18.71
C TYR A 533 -14.31 12.26 -19.21
N PHE A 534 -14.44 12.40 -20.53
CA PHE A 534 -15.33 13.36 -21.18
C PHE A 534 -16.37 12.58 -22.00
N GLY A 535 -17.64 12.60 -21.54
CA GLY A 535 -18.68 11.73 -22.11
C GLY A 535 -18.39 10.24 -21.92
N ALA A 536 -17.88 9.59 -22.97
CA ALA A 536 -17.46 8.19 -22.95
C ALA A 536 -15.93 8.01 -22.95
N ASP A 537 -15.18 9.02 -23.43
CA ASP A 537 -13.76 8.91 -23.74
C ASP A 537 -12.90 9.13 -22.49
N TYR A 538 -11.84 8.34 -22.32
CA TYR A 538 -10.85 8.52 -21.26
C TYR A 538 -9.83 9.59 -21.68
N VAL A 539 -9.68 10.64 -20.88
CA VAL A 539 -8.82 11.79 -21.19
C VAL A 539 -7.46 11.69 -20.48
N GLY A 540 -7.41 11.03 -19.32
CA GLY A 540 -6.16 10.77 -18.59
C GLY A 540 -6.31 10.78 -17.07
N PRO A 541 -5.20 10.65 -16.33
CA PRO A 541 -5.18 10.79 -14.88
C PRO A 541 -5.14 12.26 -14.44
N ALA A 542 -5.76 12.55 -13.30
CA ALA A 542 -5.60 13.77 -12.53
C ALA A 542 -5.45 13.44 -11.03
N SER A 543 -5.05 14.40 -10.22
CA SER A 543 -5.08 14.28 -8.76
C SER A 543 -6.17 15.15 -8.15
N ILE A 544 -6.78 14.65 -7.07
CA ILE A 544 -7.63 15.41 -6.16
C ILE A 544 -6.83 15.59 -4.86
N ALA A 545 -6.90 16.78 -4.26
CA ALA A 545 -6.32 17.09 -2.95
C ALA A 545 -7.34 16.84 -1.83
N THR A 546 -6.98 17.12 -0.57
CA THR A 546 -8.00 17.23 0.47
C THR A 546 -8.95 18.37 0.13
N VAL A 547 -10.27 18.12 0.11
CA VAL A 547 -11.29 19.14 -0.11
C VAL A 547 -12.42 18.95 0.90
N GLN A 548 -12.60 19.92 1.78
CA GLN A 548 -13.63 19.93 2.81
C GLN A 548 -15.04 20.03 2.22
N ARG A 549 -16.06 19.68 3.01
CA ARG A 549 -17.46 19.85 2.59
C ARG A 549 -17.76 21.34 2.41
N GLY A 550 -18.26 21.71 1.23
CA GLY A 550 -18.55 23.09 0.85
C GLY A 550 -17.33 23.92 0.39
N GLU A 551 -16.13 23.35 0.31
CA GLU A 551 -14.94 24.04 -0.20
C GLU A 551 -14.94 24.12 -1.75
N GLU A 552 -14.44 25.23 -2.31
CA GLU A 552 -14.22 25.38 -3.75
C GLU A 552 -12.86 24.81 -4.16
N PHE A 553 -12.84 24.03 -5.24
CA PHE A 553 -11.64 23.40 -5.77
C PHE A 553 -11.65 23.37 -7.31
N THR A 554 -10.53 22.95 -7.91
CA THR A 554 -10.37 22.90 -9.37
C THR A 554 -10.18 21.47 -9.84
N LEU A 555 -11.14 20.97 -10.61
CA LEU A 555 -11.03 19.72 -11.36
C LEU A 555 -10.20 19.96 -12.62
N HIS A 556 -9.22 19.10 -12.89
CA HIS A 556 -8.46 19.09 -14.13
C HIS A 556 -9.16 18.13 -15.10
N LEU A 557 -9.56 18.63 -16.26
CA LEU A 557 -10.39 17.90 -17.23
C LEU A 557 -9.63 17.51 -18.51
N GLY A 558 -8.29 17.56 -18.47
CA GLY A 558 -7.40 17.25 -19.59
C GLY A 558 -7.20 18.41 -20.57
N SER A 559 -6.72 18.08 -21.77
CA SER A 559 -6.53 19.02 -22.88
C SER A 559 -7.77 19.10 -23.78
N ASP A 560 -7.98 20.24 -24.42
CA ASP A 560 -9.02 20.43 -25.43
C ASP A 560 -8.39 20.51 -26.84
N PRO A 561 -8.51 19.45 -27.66
CA PRO A 561 -7.91 19.41 -29.00
C PRO A 561 -8.61 20.33 -30.02
N ASN A 562 -9.70 21.00 -29.65
CA ASN A 562 -10.43 21.92 -30.54
C ASN A 562 -9.79 23.31 -30.63
N TRP A 563 -8.49 23.43 -30.36
CA TRP A 563 -7.74 24.68 -30.43
C TRP A 563 -6.45 24.52 -31.24
N LYS A 564 -6.18 25.51 -32.09
CA LYS A 564 -4.84 25.70 -32.68
C LYS A 564 -4.22 26.94 -32.06
N ILE A 565 -3.10 26.77 -31.37
CA ILE A 565 -2.30 27.86 -30.77
C ILE A 565 -0.94 27.89 -31.45
N GLU A 566 -0.49 29.07 -31.89
CA GLU A 566 0.85 29.29 -32.43
C GLU A 566 1.49 30.48 -31.70
N ARG A 567 2.77 30.38 -31.33
CA ARG A 567 3.52 31.42 -30.61
C ARG A 567 4.84 31.71 -31.34
N THR A 568 5.07 32.96 -31.71
CA THR A 568 6.19 33.36 -32.58
C THR A 568 6.89 34.59 -32.01
N LYS A 569 8.23 34.58 -31.96
CA LYS A 569 9.02 35.78 -31.63
C LYS A 569 9.03 36.71 -32.84
N LEU A 570 8.52 37.93 -32.70
CA LEU A 570 8.49 38.95 -33.75
C LEU A 570 9.75 39.81 -33.76
N VAL A 571 10.27 40.13 -32.58
CA VAL A 571 11.46 40.97 -32.40
C VAL A 571 12.29 40.40 -31.26
N ASP A 572 13.59 40.38 -31.48
CA ASP A 572 14.62 40.12 -30.49
C ASP A 572 15.69 41.18 -30.72
N THR A 573 15.88 42.13 -29.81
CA THR A 573 16.80 43.26 -30.04
C THR A 573 17.42 43.74 -28.74
N ARG A 574 18.73 43.49 -28.61
CA ARG A 574 19.56 44.01 -27.54
C ARG A 574 20.28 45.28 -27.99
N SER A 575 20.08 46.38 -27.27
CA SER A 575 20.81 47.63 -27.47
C SER A 575 21.88 47.80 -26.39
N GLN A 576 23.11 48.10 -26.82
CA GLN A 576 24.18 48.56 -25.93
C GLN A 576 23.97 50.02 -25.53
N GLY A 577 24.71 50.50 -24.52
CA GLY A 577 24.62 51.88 -24.06
C GLY A 577 24.93 52.89 -25.17
N GLY A 578 24.00 53.80 -25.45
CA GLY A 578 24.31 54.98 -26.27
C GLY A 578 25.22 55.95 -25.51
N ILE A 579 25.83 56.91 -26.21
CA ILE A 579 26.78 57.90 -25.64
C ILE A 579 26.21 58.66 -24.41
N PHE A 580 24.88 58.69 -24.25
CA PHE A 580 24.18 59.32 -23.11
C PHE A 580 23.43 58.33 -22.20
N SER A 581 23.66 57.02 -22.30
CA SER A 581 22.94 55.98 -21.53
C SER A 581 23.88 54.88 -21.02
N SER A 582 24.19 54.88 -19.72
CA SER A 582 24.98 53.84 -19.03
C SER A 582 24.20 52.54 -18.74
N ARG A 583 23.10 52.30 -19.46
CA ARG A 583 22.26 51.11 -19.36
C ARG A 583 22.12 50.44 -20.72
N GLN A 584 22.29 49.12 -20.73
CA GLN A 584 21.89 48.26 -21.84
C GLN A 584 20.42 47.87 -21.70
N SER A 585 19.80 47.45 -22.80
CA SER A 585 18.47 46.82 -22.75
C SER A 585 18.32 45.68 -23.74
N ASP A 586 17.45 44.74 -23.38
CA ASP A 586 17.00 43.61 -24.20
C ASP A 586 15.47 43.74 -24.36
N ARG A 587 15.01 43.70 -25.61
CA ARG A 587 13.63 43.95 -25.99
C ARG A 587 13.10 42.79 -26.82
N GLU A 588 12.12 42.09 -26.26
CA GLU A 588 11.37 41.05 -26.95
C GLU A 588 10.02 41.56 -27.42
N ARG A 589 9.55 41.06 -28.58
CA ARG A 589 8.14 41.12 -28.97
C ARG A 589 7.68 39.75 -29.40
N TRP A 590 6.50 39.35 -28.95
CA TRP A 590 5.87 38.06 -29.22
C TRP A 590 4.50 38.26 -29.88
N LYS A 591 4.13 37.30 -30.71
CA LYS A 591 2.80 37.14 -31.30
C LYS A 591 2.26 35.77 -30.97
N LEU A 592 0.97 35.72 -30.66
CA LEU A 592 0.20 34.51 -30.50
C LEU A 592 -1.05 34.55 -31.36
N THR A 593 -1.35 33.44 -32.04
CA THR A 593 -2.64 33.19 -32.68
C THR A 593 -3.37 32.09 -31.90
N ALA A 594 -4.69 32.24 -31.74
CA ALA A 594 -5.53 31.25 -31.07
C ALA A 594 -6.83 31.04 -31.85
N GLN A 595 -6.94 29.89 -32.53
CA GLN A 595 -8.10 29.51 -33.33
C GLN A 595 -8.96 28.48 -32.60
N ASN A 596 -10.27 28.75 -32.48
CA ASN A 596 -11.24 27.82 -31.90
C ASN A 596 -11.90 27.00 -33.01
N LEU A 597 -11.61 25.70 -33.08
CA LEU A 597 -12.07 24.81 -34.16
C LEU A 597 -13.51 24.29 -33.96
N GLY A 598 -14.04 24.37 -32.73
CA GLY A 598 -15.38 23.86 -32.43
C GLY A 598 -15.63 23.41 -30.99
N SER A 599 -14.93 24.00 -30.03
CA SER A 599 -14.85 23.57 -28.63
C SER A 599 -16.22 23.29 -27.96
N PRO A 600 -16.35 22.24 -27.13
CA PRO A 600 -17.58 21.94 -26.38
C PRO A 600 -17.83 22.94 -25.25
N GLY A 601 -19.07 23.02 -24.76
CA GLY A 601 -19.47 23.98 -23.71
C GLY A 601 -19.33 25.45 -24.14
N ALA A 602 -19.47 25.74 -25.43
CA ALA A 602 -19.50 27.11 -25.95
C ALA A 602 -20.81 27.84 -25.57
N ALA A 603 -20.74 29.16 -25.52
CA ALA A 603 -21.91 30.02 -25.37
C ALA A 603 -22.84 29.94 -26.59
N SER A 604 -24.04 30.50 -26.50
CA SER A 604 -25.07 30.44 -27.56
C SER A 604 -24.68 31.11 -28.88
N ASP A 605 -23.64 31.94 -28.88
CA ASP A 605 -23.01 32.55 -30.07
C ASP A 605 -21.85 31.70 -30.64
N GLY A 606 -21.65 30.48 -30.12
CA GLY A 606 -20.55 29.59 -30.50
C GLY A 606 -19.18 30.02 -29.97
N SER A 607 -19.13 30.94 -29.00
CA SER A 607 -17.87 31.46 -28.45
C SER A 607 -17.42 30.81 -27.14
N VAL A 608 -16.11 30.88 -26.91
CA VAL A 608 -15.44 30.38 -25.71
C VAL A 608 -14.39 31.40 -25.28
N VAL A 609 -14.21 31.59 -23.96
CA VAL A 609 -13.11 32.39 -23.41
C VAL A 609 -11.91 31.50 -23.15
N LEU A 610 -10.75 31.89 -23.70
CA LEU A 610 -9.45 31.28 -23.44
C LEU A 610 -8.61 32.20 -22.55
N LEU A 611 -8.13 31.66 -21.42
CA LEU A 611 -7.19 32.32 -20.51
C LEU A 611 -5.74 32.07 -20.98
N VAL A 612 -5.21 32.95 -21.82
CA VAL A 612 -3.78 32.89 -22.21
C VAL A 612 -2.95 33.40 -21.04
N ARG A 613 -1.95 32.62 -20.60
CA ARG A 613 -1.04 33.00 -19.50
C ARG A 613 0.42 33.00 -19.97
N GLU A 614 1.11 34.11 -19.74
CA GLU A 614 2.52 34.31 -20.08
C GLU A 614 3.29 34.89 -18.89
N ALA A 615 4.61 34.66 -18.84
CA ALA A 615 5.47 35.25 -17.84
C ALA A 615 5.99 36.63 -18.29
N LEU A 616 5.89 37.61 -17.41
CA LEU A 616 6.67 38.85 -17.42
C LEU A 616 7.79 38.68 -16.39
N PRO A 617 9.07 38.56 -16.80
CA PRO A 617 10.17 38.28 -15.88
C PRO A 617 10.26 39.30 -14.73
N LYS A 618 10.28 38.82 -13.49
CA LYS A 618 10.56 39.63 -12.30
C LYS A 618 12.04 39.56 -11.97
N SER A 619 12.65 40.71 -11.67
CA SER A 619 14.03 40.76 -11.20
C SER A 619 14.14 40.47 -9.71
N ALA A 620 15.21 39.76 -9.31
CA ALA A 620 15.68 39.67 -7.93
C ALA A 620 16.66 40.81 -7.55
N ASP A 621 17.20 41.52 -8.53
CA ASP A 621 18.14 42.65 -8.35
C ASP A 621 17.48 43.97 -8.79
N ALA A 622 17.43 44.94 -7.87
CA ALA A 622 16.82 46.25 -8.09
C ALA A 622 17.47 47.09 -9.21
N ARG A 623 18.68 46.72 -9.68
CA ARG A 623 19.38 47.37 -10.79
C ARG A 623 18.78 46.99 -12.15
N ILE A 624 18.18 45.81 -12.26
CA ILE A 624 17.50 45.32 -13.48
C ILE A 624 16.02 45.73 -13.41
N LYS A 625 15.57 46.51 -14.39
CA LYS A 625 14.19 46.98 -14.51
C LYS A 625 13.54 46.29 -15.71
N VAL A 626 12.44 45.58 -15.49
CA VAL A 626 11.64 44.92 -16.54
C VAL A 626 10.31 45.64 -16.66
N GLU A 627 9.93 46.01 -17.89
CA GLU A 627 8.69 46.71 -18.19
C GLU A 627 7.90 45.96 -19.28
N LEU A 628 6.56 45.95 -19.13
CA LEU A 628 5.63 45.47 -20.14
C LEU A 628 5.45 46.56 -21.19
N ASP A 629 5.76 46.23 -22.45
CA ASP A 629 5.49 47.11 -23.59
C ASP A 629 4.00 47.11 -23.97
N GLU A 630 3.65 47.85 -25.02
CA GLU A 630 2.28 47.83 -25.56
C GLU A 630 1.83 46.39 -25.88
N ALA A 631 0.71 45.99 -25.27
CA ALA A 631 0.05 44.71 -25.48
C ALA A 631 -1.34 44.91 -26.10
N LYS A 632 -1.64 44.13 -27.14
CA LYS A 632 -2.86 44.18 -27.95
C LYS A 632 -3.45 42.77 -28.11
N PRO A 633 -4.56 42.43 -27.44
CA PRO A 633 -5.27 43.22 -26.41
C PRO A 633 -4.44 43.42 -25.13
N LYS A 634 -4.91 44.32 -24.25
CA LYS A 634 -4.34 44.48 -22.91
C LYS A 634 -4.58 43.22 -22.04
N PRO A 635 -3.70 42.91 -21.08
CA PRO A 635 -3.96 41.91 -20.05
C PRO A 635 -5.24 42.24 -19.26
N SER A 636 -5.88 41.21 -18.69
CA SER A 636 -7.10 41.40 -17.89
C SER A 636 -6.80 42.11 -16.56
N GLU A 637 -7.60 43.13 -16.25
CA GLU A 637 -7.48 43.93 -15.03
C GLU A 637 -8.37 43.40 -13.87
N ALA A 638 -8.92 42.19 -13.99
CA ALA A 638 -9.64 41.55 -12.89
C ALA A 638 -8.71 41.29 -11.69
N GLU A 639 -9.23 41.45 -10.47
CA GLU A 639 -8.41 41.51 -9.24
C GLU A 639 -7.59 40.23 -8.98
N ARG A 640 -8.15 39.06 -9.34
CA ARG A 640 -7.45 37.76 -9.34
C ARG A 640 -6.15 37.79 -10.15
N TRP A 641 -6.16 38.46 -11.30
CA TRP A 641 -5.05 38.47 -12.25
C TRP A 641 -4.05 39.60 -11.99
N LYS A 642 -4.50 40.76 -11.48
CA LYS A 642 -3.59 41.78 -10.94
C LYS A 642 -2.67 41.18 -9.88
N LYS A 643 -3.23 40.44 -8.91
CA LYS A 643 -2.41 39.77 -7.89
C LYS A 643 -1.44 38.74 -8.47
N ASP A 644 -1.89 37.90 -9.40
CA ASP A 644 -1.01 36.93 -10.09
C ASP A 644 0.14 37.61 -10.86
N ARG A 645 -0.12 38.77 -11.48
CA ARG A 645 0.90 39.60 -12.15
C ARG A 645 1.87 40.23 -11.15
N ASP A 646 1.35 40.87 -10.12
CA ASP A 646 2.14 41.72 -9.22
C ASP A 646 2.96 40.86 -8.24
N ASP A 647 2.40 39.76 -7.72
CA ASP A 647 3.12 38.80 -6.88
C ASP A 647 4.09 37.93 -7.69
N LYS A 648 3.64 37.32 -8.81
CA LYS A 648 4.34 36.20 -9.48
C LYS A 648 4.89 36.54 -10.87
N GLY A 649 4.57 37.70 -11.43
CA GLY A 649 4.94 38.07 -12.79
C GLY A 649 4.08 37.43 -13.88
N ILE A 650 2.88 36.90 -13.57
CA ILE A 650 2.06 36.19 -14.56
C ILE A 650 1.01 37.13 -15.18
N LEU A 651 1.16 37.40 -16.47
CA LEU A 651 0.15 38.10 -17.27
C LEU A 651 -0.94 37.10 -17.70
N THR A 652 -2.21 37.53 -17.65
CA THR A 652 -3.36 36.74 -18.10
C THR A 652 -4.22 37.58 -19.05
N TRP A 653 -4.60 37.02 -20.20
CA TRP A 653 -5.54 37.63 -21.16
C TRP A 653 -6.79 36.75 -21.30
N GLU A 654 -7.95 37.40 -21.40
CA GLU A 654 -9.26 36.74 -21.60
C GLU A 654 -9.68 36.89 -23.06
N LEU A 655 -9.30 35.93 -23.90
CA LEU A 655 -9.60 35.96 -25.34
C LEU A 655 -10.95 35.26 -25.61
N LYS A 656 -12.00 36.04 -25.91
CA LYS A 656 -13.29 35.50 -26.37
C LYS A 656 -13.20 35.15 -27.86
N VAL A 657 -13.21 33.86 -28.20
CA VAL A 657 -13.05 33.37 -29.59
C VAL A 657 -14.27 32.56 -30.04
N ALA A 658 -14.93 33.01 -31.11
CA ALA A 658 -16.04 32.30 -31.74
C ALA A 658 -15.56 31.09 -32.56
N ARG A 659 -16.42 30.08 -32.74
CA ARG A 659 -16.14 28.90 -33.57
C ARG A 659 -15.69 29.29 -34.99
N GLY A 660 -14.59 28.68 -35.43
CA GLY A 660 -13.90 28.94 -36.70
C GLY A 660 -13.00 30.18 -36.71
N GLN A 661 -13.15 31.10 -35.75
CA GLN A 661 -12.40 32.36 -35.70
C GLN A 661 -11.05 32.22 -35.01
N THR A 662 -10.15 33.16 -35.32
CA THR A 662 -8.81 33.27 -34.74
C THR A 662 -8.67 34.60 -34.01
N ALA A 663 -8.36 34.56 -32.72
CA ALA A 663 -7.87 35.74 -31.99
C ALA A 663 -6.36 35.89 -32.20
N THR A 664 -5.87 37.13 -32.21
CA THR A 664 -4.44 37.46 -32.19
C THR A 664 -4.13 38.24 -30.93
N LEU A 665 -3.01 37.92 -30.30
CA LEU A 665 -2.43 38.62 -29.17
C LEU A 665 -0.98 38.99 -29.51
N GLU A 666 -0.62 40.26 -29.42
CA GLU A 666 0.76 40.74 -29.56
C GLU A 666 1.16 41.51 -28.30
N TRP A 667 2.36 41.26 -27.78
CA TRP A 667 2.91 41.95 -26.61
C TRP A 667 4.43 42.00 -26.71
N GLY A 668 5.07 42.82 -25.89
CA GLY A 668 6.52 42.82 -25.73
C GLY A 668 6.92 43.09 -24.29
N SER A 669 8.21 42.93 -24.02
CA SER A 669 8.81 43.35 -22.75
C SER A 669 10.21 43.88 -23.01
N THR A 670 10.59 44.88 -22.22
CA THR A 670 11.92 45.48 -22.24
C THR A 670 12.55 45.29 -20.86
N ALA A 671 13.65 44.55 -20.81
CA ALA A 671 14.54 44.50 -19.66
C ALA A 671 15.67 45.52 -19.86
N SER A 672 16.02 46.28 -18.83
CA SER A 672 17.18 47.19 -18.84
C SER A 672 18.02 47.02 -17.58
N TRP A 673 19.33 47.18 -17.69
CA TRP A 673 20.28 47.05 -16.58
C TRP A 673 21.56 47.84 -16.84
N PRO A 674 22.40 48.12 -15.81
CA PRO A 674 23.67 48.82 -15.99
C PRO A 674 24.61 48.10 -16.95
N GLU A 675 25.36 48.87 -17.73
CA GLU A 675 26.42 48.34 -18.60
C GLU A 675 27.53 47.63 -17.80
N GLY A 676 28.18 46.64 -18.42
CA GLY A 676 29.21 45.81 -17.78
C GLY A 676 28.70 44.67 -16.90
N LEU A 677 27.39 44.52 -16.72
CA LEU A 677 26.78 43.34 -16.07
C LEU A 677 26.25 42.35 -17.11
N GLU A 678 26.66 41.09 -16.99
CA GLU A 678 26.00 39.97 -17.65
C GLU A 678 24.76 39.54 -16.85
N ILE A 679 23.73 39.08 -17.56
CA ILE A 679 22.50 38.54 -16.96
C ILE A 679 22.20 37.16 -17.54
N THR A 680 21.93 36.19 -16.65
CA THR A 680 21.41 34.87 -17.01
C THR A 680 19.92 34.81 -16.71
N ARG A 681 19.14 34.26 -17.65
CA ARG A 681 17.77 33.81 -17.35
C ARG A 681 17.86 32.38 -16.83
N HIS A 682 17.05 32.06 -15.82
CA HIS A 682 16.89 30.73 -15.23
C HIS A 682 15.46 30.25 -15.44
#